data_AF-A0A8C4NQ65-F1
#
_entry.id   AF-A0A8C4NQ65-F1
#
_cell.length_a   1.000
_cell.length_b   1.000
_cell.length_c   1.000
_cell.angle_alpha   90.00
_cell.angle_beta   90.00
_cell.angle_gamma   90.00
#
_symmetry.space_group_name_H-M   'P 1'
#
loop_
_entity.id
_entity.type
_entity.pdbx_description
1 polymer ?
#
loop_
_entity_poly.entity_id
_entity_poly.type
_entity_poly.pdbx_seq_one_letter_code
_entity_poly.pdbx_strand_id
1 'polypeptide(L)'
;MMSSSVLVKPLEDLSLDSGYVAGDPCPSLSLSSSDRSQPHTSTPHRGTWRRHTGSLCSRNGSWDTVSTLPEDAADILAKCPSLPDLEDYPWTEQELREVVRKVSGSDASFTGEAVQRLCALLRRALVRISREAQRLSELHGRCTRLEVQSAARLVLSWGLAEQCVSSAVRAVSLHCMSSGDTARQRSKSARCGLTLSVGRFFRWMVETRVSVRVHEYAAVCLTACVESLVEELVGRALQAVRLTEEEEEQRGGRRTGCPVTAELLEGTVNNDAELWGLLQTCEHLICGKNANGELSLPAHVSPYTKVPEASMESREDAYIQLELRTLEQSLLATGVGSIAELSDLVSRAMHHMQRLRSSSVSVGAARSANQPSVSWAPDALRTLYYFLSSQQMESLENPNLEPPTTTLNRERPFLLLPPLMEWIRVAVVHAEHRRSLLVDSDDIRQTARQLLPGLDCEPRQLKSESCFQSFRCLDAEAAADKFQLDLGFRMLSCGRADLVLQAARLLGAEGLNTADDQGMTPLMYAAAAGDEALVQMLVEAGAHLDLQVPGCSSRHPSVHPGSRRWVALTFAVLHSHLSVAQLLLEAGADVEGGALLDGQESSAETPLQLAAAAGYYEMVSLLLAHGADPLLRVHHGNSLMSPLYEDMNCFSYAAAHGHRNVLRRLLLQPQHRKEDILSLEEILAEGVEEEEEEEAKTADSPSPVPRLCKARMKALQQAAYYSAEHGYLDVTMELREIGVPWRLHIWLQSLHRAQQLCRDKVIVSLLTEFPSIRTEDYGPELLSTGVPLMFSMLETSKDYVVTKRLASVFAHCYGPSPFPPVPPMDVTLSTQLDIHFLNNQEMSDVTFLVDGRPFFAHRVLLMSMMMKSLYCGGTEGLIVSHSEALKLLPVATFFQLRGLQRCCETKLSQSLTVNSVVNIYQAAKLHGGAELCRFCEGFFLQNMDRLLDREDFHRLLLGGVGQELLCPEVGPQDQDSPGLLRVLEATLIHRLYTLHSACRE
;
A
#
# COMPACT_ATOMS: atom_id res chain seq x y z
N MET A 1 -8.53 20.40 -31.19
CA MET A 1 -7.33 21.00 -31.80
C MET A 1 -6.13 20.19 -31.38
N MET A 2 -5.29 19.86 -32.36
CA MET A 2 -4.02 19.13 -32.37
C MET A 2 -3.56 18.39 -31.11
N SER A 3 -3.56 17.06 -31.27
CA SER A 3 -2.84 16.06 -30.50
C SER A 3 -1.33 16.31 -30.50
N SER A 4 -0.77 16.69 -29.34
CA SER A 4 0.62 16.41 -29.02
C SER A 4 0.65 15.12 -28.21
N SER A 5 1.09 14.02 -28.84
CA SER A 5 1.47 12.79 -28.16
C SER A 5 2.62 13.11 -27.19
N VAL A 6 2.27 13.38 -25.94
CA VAL A 6 3.23 13.34 -24.84
C VAL A 6 3.64 11.87 -24.71
N LEU A 7 4.87 11.58 -25.12
CA LEU A 7 5.53 10.32 -24.81
C LEU A 7 5.48 10.17 -23.29
N VAL A 8 4.64 9.25 -22.82
CA VAL A 8 4.63 8.72 -21.46
C VAL A 8 6.07 8.27 -21.20
N LYS A 9 6.74 8.86 -20.22
CA LYS A 9 7.96 8.26 -19.65
C LYS A 9 7.53 7.55 -18.37
N PRO A 10 7.08 6.28 -18.44
CA PRO A 10 6.99 5.47 -17.23
C PRO A 10 8.41 5.25 -16.68
N LEU A 11 8.54 4.68 -15.49
CA LEU A 11 9.83 4.23 -14.92
C LEU A 11 10.52 3.12 -15.75
N GLU A 12 10.35 3.09 -17.08
CA GLU A 12 11.12 2.27 -18.03
C GLU A 12 12.62 2.61 -17.97
N ASP A 13 13.01 3.80 -17.49
CA ASP A 13 14.40 4.13 -17.14
C ASP A 13 14.90 3.44 -15.82
N LEU A 14 14.04 2.65 -15.13
CA LEU A 14 14.45 1.67 -14.11
C LEU A 14 14.68 0.26 -14.66
N SER A 15 14.28 -0.01 -15.91
CA SER A 15 14.75 -1.24 -16.53
C SER A 15 16.24 -1.06 -16.76
N LEU A 16 17.05 -1.89 -16.10
CA LEU A 16 18.43 -2.11 -16.53
C LEU A 16 18.35 -2.33 -18.03
N ASP A 17 18.93 -1.41 -18.80
CA ASP A 17 19.00 -1.44 -20.26
C ASP A 17 19.65 -2.78 -20.65
N SER A 18 18.81 -3.81 -20.78
CA SER A 18 19.22 -5.18 -21.02
C SER A 18 19.32 -5.34 -22.52
N GLY A 19 20.37 -4.74 -23.07
CA GLY A 19 20.98 -5.19 -24.32
C GLY A 19 21.64 -6.57 -24.20
N TYR A 20 21.26 -7.40 -23.23
CA TYR A 20 21.73 -8.77 -23.07
C TYR A 20 20.77 -9.72 -23.78
N VAL A 21 20.88 -9.73 -25.11
CA VAL A 21 20.62 -10.95 -25.87
C VAL A 21 21.65 -11.97 -25.38
N ALA A 22 21.18 -13.16 -25.00
CA ALA A 22 22.02 -14.30 -24.67
C ALA A 22 23.09 -14.50 -25.77
N GLY A 23 24.35 -14.34 -25.39
CA GLY A 23 25.47 -14.40 -26.33
C GLY A 23 26.80 -14.13 -25.63
N ASP A 24 27.48 -15.22 -25.29
CA ASP A 24 28.87 -15.38 -24.86
C ASP A 24 29.35 -14.78 -23.51
N PRO A 25 30.06 -15.60 -22.70
CA PRO A 25 30.63 -15.15 -21.43
C PRO A 25 31.88 -14.31 -21.68
N CYS A 26 31.81 -13.00 -21.41
CA CYS A 26 33.01 -12.18 -21.33
C CYS A 26 33.70 -12.34 -19.95
N PRO A 27 35.04 -12.38 -19.92
CA PRO A 27 35.81 -12.87 -18.77
C PRO A 27 35.91 -11.85 -17.64
N SER A 28 35.87 -12.38 -16.42
CA SER A 28 36.25 -11.72 -15.17
C SER A 28 37.51 -10.85 -15.32
N LEU A 29 37.41 -9.59 -14.88
CA LEU A 29 38.52 -8.64 -14.75
C LEU A 29 39.63 -9.23 -13.88
N SER A 30 40.56 -9.90 -14.55
CA SER A 30 41.85 -10.29 -14.02
C SER A 30 42.78 -9.10 -14.23
N LEU A 31 43.27 -8.50 -13.16
CA LEU A 31 44.34 -7.52 -13.21
C LEU A 31 45.61 -8.19 -13.77
N SER A 32 45.89 -8.01 -15.05
CA SER A 32 47.24 -8.16 -15.59
C SER A 32 47.46 -7.21 -16.76
N SER A 33 48.61 -6.55 -16.74
CA SER A 33 49.04 -5.51 -17.65
C SER A 33 49.41 -6.06 -19.03
N SER A 34 48.94 -5.41 -20.09
CA SER A 34 49.75 -5.09 -21.28
C SER A 34 48.96 -4.29 -22.32
N ASP A 35 49.61 -3.24 -22.81
CA ASP A 35 49.16 -2.34 -23.88
C ASP A 35 48.82 -3.05 -25.19
N ARG A 36 47.78 -2.57 -25.89
CA ARG A 36 47.84 -2.23 -27.33
C ARG A 36 46.64 -1.40 -27.80
N SER A 37 46.95 -0.43 -28.64
CA SER A 37 46.10 0.63 -29.18
C SER A 37 45.47 0.27 -30.53
N GLN A 38 44.22 0.68 -30.77
CA GLN A 38 43.73 1.49 -31.92
C GLN A 38 42.17 1.59 -31.96
N PRO A 39 41.59 2.60 -32.67
CA PRO A 39 40.33 3.28 -32.29
C PRO A 39 39.11 2.95 -33.17
N HIS A 40 37.99 3.66 -32.94
CA HIS A 40 36.68 3.76 -33.66
C HIS A 40 35.51 3.15 -32.83
N THR A 41 34.35 3.76 -32.55
CA THR A 41 33.66 5.03 -32.90
C THR A 41 32.57 5.25 -31.84
N SER A 42 32.43 6.46 -31.28
CA SER A 42 31.63 6.76 -30.07
C SER A 42 30.25 7.39 -30.34
N THR A 43 29.20 6.81 -29.78
CA THR A 43 27.93 7.44 -29.34
C THR A 43 28.09 7.94 -27.87
N PRO A 44 27.24 8.85 -27.35
CA PRO A 44 27.62 9.70 -26.22
C PRO A 44 27.53 8.94 -24.88
N HIS A 45 28.67 8.78 -24.20
CA HIS A 45 28.73 8.18 -22.87
C HIS A 45 28.34 9.19 -21.77
N ARG A 46 27.58 8.69 -20.79
CA ARG A 46 27.40 9.23 -19.42
C ARG A 46 28.72 9.85 -18.94
N GLY A 47 28.67 11.11 -18.51
CA GLY A 47 29.83 11.94 -18.20
C GLY A 47 30.83 11.26 -17.26
N THR A 48 32.02 11.02 -17.78
CA THR A 48 33.21 10.60 -17.02
C THR A 48 33.61 11.66 -16.00
N TRP A 49 33.61 11.31 -14.71
CA TRP A 49 34.35 12.02 -13.66
C TRP A 49 35.87 11.83 -13.86
N ARG A 50 36.43 12.36 -14.96
CA ARG A 50 37.88 12.52 -15.13
C ARG A 50 38.24 13.99 -15.35
N ARG A 51 38.99 14.50 -14.37
CA ARG A 51 39.96 15.61 -14.40
C ARG A 51 39.49 16.92 -15.01
N HIS A 52 39.33 17.95 -14.19
CA HIS A 52 39.71 19.32 -14.56
C HIS A 52 40.64 19.87 -13.47
N THR A 53 41.92 19.92 -13.80
CA THR A 53 42.98 20.59 -13.04
C THR A 53 42.76 22.10 -13.09
N GLY A 54 42.41 22.70 -11.96
CA GLY A 54 42.39 24.14 -11.75
C GLY A 54 43.11 24.48 -10.46
N SER A 55 44.35 24.95 -10.60
CA SER A 55 45.20 25.46 -9.52
C SER A 55 44.47 26.51 -8.67
N LEU A 56 44.58 26.43 -7.33
CA LEU A 56 44.83 27.56 -6.43
C LEU A 56 45.13 27.07 -5.00
N CYS A 57 46.26 27.51 -4.46
CA CYS A 57 46.80 27.18 -3.15
C CYS A 57 46.07 27.92 -2.01
N SER A 58 45.89 27.26 -0.84
CA SER A 58 46.17 27.87 0.48
C SER A 58 46.11 26.87 1.67
N ARG A 59 47.28 26.70 2.32
CA ARG A 59 47.62 26.60 3.77
C ARG A 59 46.82 25.69 4.75
N ASN A 60 47.51 24.62 5.16
CA ASN A 60 47.70 23.99 6.50
C ASN A 60 46.59 23.97 7.58
N GLY A 61 46.34 22.76 8.12
CA GLY A 61 45.93 22.46 9.50
C GLY A 61 45.44 20.99 9.66
N SER A 62 46.26 20.08 10.20
CA SER A 62 46.00 19.25 11.41
C SER A 62 44.66 18.48 11.50
N TRP A 63 44.70 17.14 11.34
CA TRP A 63 43.76 16.15 11.90
C TRP A 63 42.25 16.51 11.88
N ASP A 64 41.67 16.63 10.69
CA ASP A 64 40.24 16.95 10.56
C ASP A 64 39.35 15.70 10.59
N THR A 65 38.92 15.36 11.80
CA THR A 65 37.70 14.59 12.11
C THR A 65 36.46 15.49 12.24
N VAL A 66 36.52 16.77 11.86
CA VAL A 66 35.41 17.71 12.06
C VAL A 66 35.24 18.60 10.84
N SER A 67 34.04 18.56 10.27
CA SER A 67 33.46 19.57 9.36
C SER A 67 34.44 20.28 8.42
N THR A 68 34.87 19.61 7.35
CA THR A 68 35.17 20.35 6.11
C THR A 68 33.84 20.74 5.50
N LEU A 69 33.30 21.91 5.87
CA LEU A 69 32.28 22.60 5.08
C LEU A 69 32.78 22.66 3.64
N PRO A 70 32.16 21.97 2.68
CA PRO A 70 32.42 22.27 1.30
C PRO A 70 31.74 23.59 0.96
N GLU A 71 32.24 24.27 -0.07
CA GLU A 71 31.44 25.17 -0.90
C GLU A 71 30.00 24.63 -1.05
N ASP A 72 28.99 25.51 -0.95
CA ASP A 72 27.56 25.23 -0.82
C ASP A 72 27.18 23.76 -1.12
N ALA A 73 26.79 22.99 -0.10
CA ALA A 73 26.40 21.58 -0.25
C ALA A 73 25.38 21.37 -1.39
N ALA A 74 24.55 22.39 -1.65
CA ALA A 74 23.64 22.47 -2.79
C ALA A 74 24.34 22.33 -4.16
N ASP A 75 25.51 22.93 -4.36
CA ASP A 75 26.28 22.90 -5.61
C ASP A 75 26.96 21.54 -5.86
N ILE A 76 27.29 20.80 -4.80
CA ILE A 76 27.79 19.43 -4.90
C ILE A 76 26.64 18.47 -5.18
N LEU A 77 25.52 18.61 -4.48
CA LEU A 77 24.32 17.80 -4.67
C LEU A 77 23.72 18.01 -6.08
N ALA A 78 23.82 19.22 -6.63
CA ALA A 78 23.42 19.54 -8.01
C ALA A 78 24.27 18.83 -9.07
N LYS A 79 25.52 18.43 -8.75
CA LYS A 79 26.41 17.67 -9.65
C LYS A 79 26.18 16.16 -9.57
N CYS A 80 25.44 15.68 -8.57
CA CYS A 80 25.10 14.26 -8.43
C CYS A 80 23.91 13.89 -9.33
N PRO A 81 23.85 12.64 -9.84
CA PRO A 81 22.68 12.16 -10.56
C PRO A 81 21.43 12.28 -9.68
N SER A 82 20.36 12.83 -10.25
CA SER A 82 19.08 13.01 -9.55
C SER A 82 18.22 11.76 -9.66
N LEU A 83 17.42 11.50 -8.63
CA LEU A 83 16.32 10.55 -8.65
C LEU A 83 15.31 10.93 -9.75
N PRO A 84 14.67 9.94 -10.38
CA PRO A 84 13.58 10.19 -11.31
C PRO A 84 12.38 10.76 -10.54
N ASP A 85 11.77 11.80 -11.11
CA ASP A 85 10.52 12.34 -10.60
C ASP A 85 9.36 11.40 -10.97
N LEU A 86 8.63 10.92 -9.95
CA LEU A 86 7.41 10.16 -10.14
C LEU A 86 6.26 11.08 -10.58
N GLU A 87 5.82 10.93 -11.82
CA GLU A 87 4.58 11.53 -12.32
C GLU A 87 3.36 10.81 -11.72
N ASP A 88 3.37 9.47 -11.70
CA ASP A 88 2.30 8.63 -11.14
C ASP A 88 2.71 7.98 -9.81
N TYR A 89 1.88 8.14 -8.78
CA TYR A 89 2.11 7.60 -7.43
C TYR A 89 0.81 7.01 -6.83
N PRO A 90 0.92 6.05 -5.88
CA PRO A 90 -0.21 5.19 -5.53
C PRO A 90 -1.21 5.78 -4.51
N TRP A 91 -1.07 7.04 -4.09
CA TRP A 91 -1.98 7.70 -3.13
C TRP A 91 -2.65 8.94 -3.72
N THR A 92 -3.82 9.28 -3.18
CA THR A 92 -4.51 10.54 -3.44
C THR A 92 -4.18 11.57 -2.37
N GLU A 93 -4.31 12.86 -2.69
CA GLU A 93 -4.12 13.92 -1.69
C GLU A 93 -5.13 13.82 -0.54
N GLN A 94 -6.35 13.36 -0.82
CA GLN A 94 -7.39 13.16 0.20
C GLN A 94 -6.98 12.11 1.24
N GLU A 95 -6.50 10.95 0.80
CA GLU A 95 -6.04 9.91 1.74
C GLU A 95 -4.88 10.40 2.60
N LEU A 96 -3.94 11.18 2.04
CA LEU A 96 -2.84 11.71 2.82
C LEU A 96 -3.34 12.70 3.89
N ARG A 97 -4.35 13.52 3.57
CA ARG A 97 -5.00 14.39 4.58
C ARG A 97 -5.67 13.57 5.69
N GLU A 98 -6.25 12.43 5.36
CA GLU A 98 -6.85 11.53 6.35
C GLU A 98 -5.79 10.92 7.28
N VAL A 99 -4.64 10.50 6.76
CA VAL A 99 -3.48 10.05 7.56
C VAL A 99 -3.01 11.18 8.49
N VAL A 100 -2.82 12.38 7.96
CA VAL A 100 -2.37 13.55 8.73
C VAL A 100 -3.35 13.87 9.85
N ARG A 101 -4.67 13.81 9.58
CA ARG A 101 -5.73 14.04 10.57
C ARG A 101 -5.73 12.97 11.67
N LYS A 102 -5.48 11.71 11.33
CA LYS A 102 -5.39 10.59 12.28
C LYS A 102 -4.29 10.81 13.31
N VAL A 103 -3.16 11.40 12.90
CA VAL A 103 -2.00 11.68 13.79
C VAL A 103 -2.16 13.00 14.54
N SER A 104 -2.67 14.03 13.87
CA SER A 104 -2.78 15.39 14.43
C SER A 104 -3.92 15.53 15.44
N GLY A 105 -4.90 14.62 15.43
CA GLY A 105 -6.10 14.73 16.24
C GLY A 105 -6.99 15.90 15.82
N SER A 106 -7.89 16.32 16.70
CA SER A 106 -8.82 17.44 16.43
C SER A 106 -8.19 18.83 16.63
N ASP A 107 -7.03 18.92 17.28
CA ASP A 107 -6.50 20.18 17.83
C ASP A 107 -5.41 20.85 16.96
N ALA A 108 -4.73 20.10 16.08
CA ALA A 108 -3.68 20.65 15.21
C ALA A 108 -4.08 20.64 13.73
N SER A 109 -3.84 21.75 13.03
CA SER A 109 -4.19 21.91 11.62
C SER A 109 -2.96 21.94 10.72
N PHE A 110 -2.99 21.18 9.63
CA PHE A 110 -1.99 21.24 8.56
C PHE A 110 -2.51 22.12 7.43
N THR A 111 -1.64 22.98 6.90
CA THR A 111 -1.96 23.77 5.70
C THR A 111 -1.99 22.86 4.45
N GLY A 112 -2.81 23.22 3.45
CA GLY A 112 -2.86 22.47 2.18
C GLY A 112 -1.49 22.43 1.47
N GLU A 113 -0.73 23.52 1.53
CA GLU A 113 0.64 23.59 1.00
C GLU A 113 1.60 22.64 1.71
N ALA A 114 1.49 22.48 3.05
CA ALA A 114 2.29 21.51 3.79
C ALA A 114 1.99 20.07 3.36
N VAL A 115 0.71 19.72 3.10
CA VAL A 115 0.33 18.38 2.61
C VAL A 115 0.86 18.14 1.19
N GLN A 116 0.81 19.14 0.32
CA GLN A 116 1.42 19.03 -1.02
C GLN A 116 2.93 18.86 -0.95
N ARG A 117 3.59 19.56 -0.02
CA ARG A 117 5.02 19.42 0.18
C ARG A 117 5.39 18.04 0.73
N LEU A 118 4.62 17.53 1.70
CA LEU A 118 4.74 16.18 2.24
C LEU A 118 4.61 15.13 1.13
N CYS A 119 3.61 15.26 0.24
CA CYS A 119 3.47 14.42 -0.95
C CYS A 119 4.76 14.38 -1.79
N ALA A 120 5.36 15.54 -2.09
CA ALA A 120 6.57 15.62 -2.91
C ALA A 120 7.78 14.94 -2.24
N LEU A 121 7.93 15.06 -0.92
CA LEU A 121 8.98 14.41 -0.16
C LEU A 121 8.80 12.89 -0.13
N LEU A 122 7.58 12.40 0.11
CA LEU A 122 7.26 10.98 0.18
C LEU A 122 7.51 10.22 -1.12
N ARG A 123 7.34 10.88 -2.29
CA ARG A 123 7.68 10.27 -3.59
C ARG A 123 9.15 9.82 -3.64
N ARG A 124 10.07 10.62 -3.08
CA ARG A 124 11.52 10.30 -3.08
C ARG A 124 11.81 9.08 -2.21
N ALA A 125 11.20 9.00 -1.03
CA ALA A 125 11.31 7.82 -0.17
C ALA A 125 10.75 6.56 -0.84
N LEU A 126 9.59 6.66 -1.51
CA LEU A 126 8.99 5.56 -2.26
C LEU A 126 9.91 5.04 -3.37
N VAL A 127 10.50 5.93 -4.18
CA VAL A 127 11.44 5.54 -5.25
C VAL A 127 12.64 4.79 -4.68
N ARG A 128 13.22 5.27 -3.58
CA ARG A 128 14.39 4.62 -2.97
C ARG A 128 14.05 3.21 -2.47
N ILE A 129 12.97 3.07 -1.71
CA ILE A 129 12.56 1.76 -1.17
C ILE A 129 12.21 0.80 -2.32
N SER A 130 11.49 1.27 -3.34
CA SER A 130 11.10 0.43 -4.49
C SER A 130 12.28 0.02 -5.37
N ARG A 131 13.27 0.89 -5.62
CA ARG A 131 14.51 0.55 -6.35
C ARG A 131 15.30 -0.56 -5.65
N GLU A 132 15.44 -0.48 -4.33
CA GLU A 132 16.12 -1.53 -3.57
C GLU A 132 15.29 -2.82 -3.52
N ALA A 133 13.97 -2.72 -3.36
CA ALA A 133 13.08 -3.88 -3.43
C ALA A 133 13.15 -4.57 -4.81
N GLN A 134 13.26 -3.78 -5.89
CA GLN A 134 13.44 -4.30 -7.25
C GLN A 134 14.73 -5.09 -7.37
N ARG A 135 15.87 -4.50 -6.99
CA ARG A 135 17.17 -5.17 -7.05
C ARG A 135 17.24 -6.44 -6.21
N LEU A 136 16.65 -6.44 -5.01
CA LEU A 136 16.57 -7.63 -4.16
C LEU A 136 15.66 -8.72 -4.77
N SER A 137 14.61 -8.31 -5.49
CA SER A 137 13.65 -9.22 -6.10
C SER A 137 14.19 -9.96 -7.34
N GLU A 138 15.23 -9.44 -7.99
CA GLU A 138 15.80 -10.00 -9.23
C GLU A 138 16.31 -11.43 -9.03
N LEU A 139 16.93 -11.73 -7.88
CA LEU A 139 17.50 -13.04 -7.58
C LEU A 139 16.48 -14.19 -7.67
N HIS A 140 15.23 -13.93 -7.29
CA HIS A 140 14.14 -14.92 -7.30
C HIS A 140 12.99 -14.53 -8.23
N GLY A 141 13.16 -13.48 -9.05
CA GLY A 141 12.12 -12.90 -9.90
C GLY A 141 10.78 -12.63 -9.19
N ARG A 142 10.78 -12.30 -7.89
CA ARG A 142 9.56 -12.03 -7.13
C ARG A 142 9.80 -11.04 -5.99
N CYS A 143 8.80 -10.21 -5.71
CA CYS A 143 8.78 -9.31 -4.57
C CYS A 143 7.78 -9.84 -3.53
N THR A 144 8.30 -10.28 -2.37
CA THR A 144 7.53 -10.68 -1.20
C THR A 144 7.67 -9.66 -0.08
N ARG A 145 7.04 -9.91 1.07
CA ARG A 145 7.23 -9.07 2.26
C ARG A 145 8.68 -8.97 2.71
N LEU A 146 9.51 -9.98 2.44
CA LEU A 146 10.91 -10.02 2.89
C LEU A 146 11.77 -9.01 2.13
N GLU A 147 11.62 -8.93 0.80
CA GLU A 147 12.34 -7.98 -0.03
C GLU A 147 11.97 -6.54 0.33
N VAL A 148 10.69 -6.26 0.56
CA VAL A 148 10.23 -4.92 0.97
C VAL A 148 10.74 -4.55 2.36
N GLN A 149 10.69 -5.47 3.33
CA GLN A 149 11.21 -5.22 4.68
C GLN A 149 12.73 -5.02 4.69
N SER A 150 13.48 -5.80 3.92
CA SER A 150 14.92 -5.61 3.74
C SER A 150 15.23 -4.28 3.04
N ALA A 151 14.49 -3.93 1.97
CA ALA A 151 14.64 -2.65 1.28
C ALA A 151 14.39 -1.45 2.20
N ALA A 152 13.36 -1.51 3.05
CA ALA A 152 13.11 -0.49 4.06
C ALA A 152 14.29 -0.38 5.05
N ARG A 153 14.86 -1.50 5.50
CA ARG A 153 16.05 -1.50 6.39
C ARG A 153 17.34 -1.04 5.71
N LEU A 154 17.47 -1.21 4.39
CA LEU A 154 18.62 -0.70 3.64
C LEU A 154 18.53 0.82 3.50
N VAL A 155 17.35 1.34 3.17
CA VAL A 155 17.14 2.76 2.82
C VAL A 155 16.95 3.66 4.04
N LEU A 156 16.23 3.19 5.05
CA LEU A 156 15.89 4.01 6.22
C LEU A 156 16.98 3.91 7.30
N SER A 157 17.07 4.94 8.15
CA SER A 157 17.82 4.86 9.41
C SER A 157 17.28 3.68 10.23
N TRP A 158 18.10 3.13 11.12
CA TRP A 158 17.68 1.97 11.92
C TRP A 158 16.39 2.21 12.74
N GLY A 159 16.19 3.42 13.27
CA GLY A 159 15.01 3.74 14.10
C GLY A 159 13.73 3.80 13.25
N LEU A 160 13.80 4.50 12.12
CA LEU A 160 12.71 4.56 11.14
C LEU A 160 12.39 3.19 10.57
N ALA A 161 13.42 2.39 10.26
CA ALA A 161 13.26 1.07 9.69
C ALA A 161 12.52 0.12 10.64
N GLU A 162 12.90 0.06 11.92
CA GLU A 162 12.25 -0.81 12.89
C GLU A 162 10.78 -0.42 13.13
N GLN A 163 10.49 0.88 13.20
CA GLN A 163 9.10 1.37 13.30
C GLN A 163 8.28 0.98 12.05
N CYS A 164 8.82 1.21 10.85
CA CYS A 164 8.15 0.88 9.59
C CYS A 164 7.92 -0.63 9.42
N VAL A 165 8.90 -1.46 9.78
CA VAL A 165 8.79 -2.91 9.69
C VAL A 165 7.83 -3.46 10.75
N SER A 166 7.84 -2.91 11.97
CA SER A 166 6.87 -3.27 13.03
C SER A 166 5.44 -2.97 12.60
N SER A 167 5.18 -1.78 12.06
CA SER A 167 3.89 -1.40 11.49
C SER A 167 3.47 -2.31 10.33
N ALA A 168 4.42 -2.70 9.46
CA ALA A 168 4.15 -3.64 8.37
C ALA A 168 3.78 -5.04 8.87
N VAL A 169 4.47 -5.57 9.88
CA VAL A 169 4.14 -6.86 10.50
C VAL A 169 2.76 -6.81 11.17
N ARG A 170 2.44 -5.72 11.87
CA ARG A 170 1.10 -5.48 12.45
C ARG A 170 0.01 -5.49 11.36
N ALA A 171 0.21 -4.79 10.25
CA ALA A 171 -0.75 -4.74 9.15
C ALA A 171 -0.99 -6.11 8.50
N VAL A 172 0.07 -6.89 8.24
CA VAL A 172 -0.03 -8.26 7.72
C VAL A 172 -0.78 -9.16 8.72
N SER A 173 -0.54 -8.98 10.02
CA SER A 173 -1.18 -9.79 11.06
C SER A 173 -2.69 -9.51 11.14
N LEU A 174 -3.10 -8.24 11.06
CA LEU A 174 -4.51 -7.83 10.98
C LEU A 174 -5.21 -8.38 9.74
N HIS A 175 -4.51 -8.38 8.60
CA HIS A 175 -5.01 -8.96 7.37
C HIS A 175 -5.28 -10.46 7.50
N CYS A 176 -4.33 -11.21 8.07
CA CYS A 176 -4.46 -12.65 8.32
C CYS A 176 -5.62 -12.96 9.29
N MET A 177 -5.77 -12.18 10.36
CA MET A 177 -6.88 -12.34 11.33
C MET A 177 -8.26 -12.07 10.71
N SER A 178 -8.32 -11.26 9.66
CA SER A 178 -9.54 -10.88 8.95
C SER A 178 -9.80 -11.78 7.75
N SER A 179 -9.62 -13.10 7.86
CA SER A 179 -9.76 -14.07 6.76
C SER A 179 -11.14 -14.75 6.75
N GLY A 180 -11.69 -15.01 5.57
CA GLY A 180 -12.99 -15.69 5.39
C GLY A 180 -13.85 -15.14 4.23
N ASP A 181 -14.99 -15.78 3.95
CA ASP A 181 -15.88 -15.35 2.85
C ASP A 181 -16.50 -13.96 3.05
N THR A 182 -16.76 -13.59 4.30
CA THR A 182 -17.22 -12.25 4.72
C THR A 182 -16.11 -11.21 4.63
N ALA A 183 -14.84 -11.61 4.72
CA ALA A 183 -13.71 -10.70 4.59
C ALA A 183 -13.60 -10.08 3.19
N ARG A 184 -14.04 -10.81 2.15
CA ARG A 184 -14.06 -10.36 0.75
C ARG A 184 -15.18 -9.35 0.45
N GLN A 185 -15.92 -8.92 1.48
CA GLN A 185 -16.87 -7.82 1.40
C GLN A 185 -16.23 -6.46 1.72
N ARG A 186 -14.97 -6.44 2.17
CA ARG A 186 -14.25 -5.22 2.54
C ARG A 186 -12.98 -5.03 1.72
N SER A 187 -12.53 -3.78 1.62
CA SER A 187 -11.24 -3.45 0.99
C SER A 187 -10.05 -4.09 1.71
N LYS A 188 -8.96 -4.35 0.98
CA LYS A 188 -7.72 -4.87 1.59
C LYS A 188 -7.13 -3.88 2.57
N SER A 189 -7.22 -2.57 2.29
CA SER A 189 -6.74 -1.53 3.20
C SER A 189 -7.49 -1.54 4.53
N ALA A 190 -8.82 -1.67 4.51
CA ALA A 190 -9.64 -1.76 5.72
C ALA A 190 -9.29 -2.99 6.55
N ARG A 191 -9.05 -4.14 5.92
CA ARG A 191 -8.61 -5.38 6.58
C ARG A 191 -7.24 -5.26 7.26
N CYS A 192 -6.36 -4.43 6.71
CA CYS A 192 -5.03 -4.17 7.27
C CYS A 192 -5.04 -3.04 8.33
N GLY A 193 -6.15 -2.32 8.51
CA GLY A 193 -6.22 -1.11 9.32
C GLY A 193 -5.39 0.05 8.75
N LEU A 194 -5.23 0.09 7.43
CA LEU A 194 -4.49 1.12 6.69
C LEU A 194 -5.46 2.11 6.06
N THR A 195 -5.04 3.37 5.98
CA THR A 195 -5.81 4.45 5.33
C THR A 195 -5.47 4.55 3.85
N LEU A 196 -4.21 4.28 3.48
CA LEU A 196 -3.78 4.24 2.08
C LEU A 196 -4.28 2.97 1.37
N SER A 197 -4.69 3.10 0.11
CA SER A 197 -5.15 1.97 -0.72
C SER A 197 -4.03 0.97 -1.07
N VAL A 198 -4.08 -0.22 -0.46
CA VAL A 198 -3.16 -1.35 -0.75
C VAL A 198 -3.25 -1.77 -2.22
N GLY A 199 -4.46 -1.80 -2.80
CA GLY A 199 -4.68 -2.18 -4.19
C GLY A 199 -3.98 -1.25 -5.20
N ARG A 200 -3.96 0.06 -4.94
CA ARG A 200 -3.21 1.02 -5.77
C ARG A 200 -1.71 0.85 -5.65
N PHE A 201 -1.19 0.58 -4.46
CA PHE A 201 0.22 0.24 -4.28
C PHE A 201 0.60 -1.03 -5.02
N PHE A 202 -0.24 -2.08 -4.94
CA PHE A 202 -0.01 -3.32 -5.70
C PHE A 202 0.06 -3.06 -7.20
N ARG A 203 -0.94 -2.36 -7.76
CA ARG A 203 -0.98 -2.01 -9.17
C ARG A 203 0.24 -1.19 -9.58
N TRP A 204 0.58 -0.18 -8.78
CA TRP A 204 1.75 0.67 -9.04
C TRP A 204 3.05 -0.14 -9.04
N MET A 205 3.24 -1.09 -8.11
CA MET A 205 4.42 -1.96 -8.09
C MET A 205 4.53 -2.84 -9.36
N VAL A 206 3.40 -3.30 -9.90
CA VAL A 206 3.35 -4.08 -11.14
C VAL A 206 3.60 -3.20 -12.37
N GLU A 207 2.94 -2.04 -12.46
CA GLU A 207 3.09 -1.10 -13.59
C GLU A 207 4.49 -0.49 -13.66
N THR A 208 5.12 -0.21 -12.52
CA THR A 208 6.51 0.27 -12.43
C THR A 208 7.55 -0.84 -12.52
N ARG A 209 7.12 -2.11 -12.66
CA ARG A 209 7.98 -3.29 -12.76
C ARG A 209 8.99 -3.43 -11.62
N VAL A 210 8.57 -3.16 -10.37
CA VAL A 210 9.37 -3.48 -9.17
C VAL A 210 9.75 -4.95 -9.18
N SER A 211 8.83 -5.83 -9.58
CA SER A 211 9.15 -7.21 -9.91
C SER A 211 8.13 -7.76 -10.89
N VAL A 212 8.51 -8.78 -11.66
CA VAL A 212 7.59 -9.49 -12.56
C VAL A 212 6.42 -10.09 -11.78
N ARG A 213 6.69 -10.58 -10.56
CA ARG A 213 5.69 -11.12 -9.64
C ARG A 213 5.73 -10.35 -8.33
N VAL A 214 4.58 -9.84 -7.93
CA VAL A 214 4.40 -9.07 -6.69
C VAL A 214 3.42 -9.83 -5.82
N HIS A 215 3.86 -10.26 -4.64
CA HIS A 215 2.99 -10.89 -3.67
C HIS A 215 2.16 -9.83 -2.94
N GLU A 216 0.92 -10.13 -2.57
CA GLU A 216 0.05 -9.15 -1.91
C GLU A 216 0.60 -8.61 -0.58
N TYR A 217 1.23 -9.46 0.25
CA TYR A 217 1.93 -9.02 1.45
C TYR A 217 3.09 -8.05 1.18
N ALA A 218 3.70 -8.06 -0.01
CA ALA A 218 4.70 -7.06 -0.38
C ALA A 218 4.05 -5.68 -0.52
N ALA A 219 2.90 -5.60 -1.18
CA ALA A 219 2.12 -4.37 -1.29
C ALA A 219 1.62 -3.89 0.08
N VAL A 220 1.08 -4.79 0.93
CA VAL A 220 0.67 -4.44 2.30
C VAL A 220 1.84 -3.87 3.10
N CYS A 221 3.02 -4.51 3.03
CA CYS A 221 4.21 -4.04 3.72
C CYS A 221 4.66 -2.68 3.20
N LEU A 222 4.68 -2.46 1.88
CA LEU A 222 5.09 -1.18 1.31
C LEU A 222 4.13 -0.06 1.70
N THR A 223 2.82 -0.30 1.61
CA THR A 223 1.78 0.66 2.04
C THR A 223 1.92 1.01 3.51
N ALA A 224 2.09 0.00 4.39
CA ALA A 224 2.27 0.22 5.81
C ALA A 224 3.57 0.97 6.15
N CYS A 225 4.67 0.67 5.45
CA CYS A 225 5.92 1.42 5.62
C CYS A 225 5.76 2.88 5.20
N VAL A 226 5.09 3.17 4.07
CA VAL A 226 4.85 4.56 3.65
C VAL A 226 3.92 5.28 4.61
N GLU A 227 2.81 4.67 5.04
CA GLU A 227 1.91 5.27 6.04
C GLU A 227 2.65 5.55 7.36
N SER A 228 3.48 4.62 7.83
CA SER A 228 4.30 4.83 9.05
C SER A 228 5.35 5.93 8.89
N LEU A 229 5.92 6.12 7.68
CA LEU A 229 6.81 7.26 7.40
C LEU A 229 6.05 8.59 7.43
N VAL A 230 4.81 8.62 6.94
CA VAL A 230 3.95 9.79 7.05
C VAL A 230 3.66 10.11 8.52
N GLU A 231 3.29 9.09 9.30
CA GLU A 231 2.98 9.24 10.73
C GLU A 231 4.19 9.82 11.49
N GLU A 232 5.41 9.37 11.19
CA GLU A 232 6.63 9.86 11.83
C GLU A 232 7.01 11.29 11.39
N LEU A 233 6.90 11.61 10.10
CA LEU A 233 7.13 12.96 9.57
C LEU A 233 6.17 13.98 10.20
N VAL A 234 4.89 13.62 10.28
CA VAL A 234 3.84 14.43 10.91
C VAL A 234 4.10 14.57 12.41
N GLY A 235 4.46 13.48 13.09
CA GLY A 235 4.76 13.47 14.53
C GLY A 235 5.93 14.40 14.89
N ARG A 236 7.01 14.38 14.10
CA ARG A 236 8.17 15.26 14.28
C ARG A 236 7.87 16.71 13.94
N ALA A 237 7.08 16.97 12.90
CA ALA A 237 6.59 18.32 12.58
C ALA A 237 5.77 18.91 13.74
N LEU A 238 4.84 18.12 14.31
CA LEU A 238 4.03 18.54 15.47
C LEU A 238 4.89 18.75 16.73
N GLN A 239 5.93 17.94 16.93
CA GLN A 239 6.87 18.15 18.04
C GLN A 239 7.64 19.46 17.89
N ALA A 240 8.07 19.81 16.68
CA ALA A 240 8.72 21.09 16.42
C ALA A 240 7.79 22.28 16.70
N VAL A 241 6.50 22.20 16.34
CA VAL A 241 5.50 23.22 16.70
C VAL A 241 5.43 23.39 18.21
N ARG A 242 5.31 22.28 18.98
CA ARG A 242 5.24 22.35 20.44
C ARG A 242 6.45 23.04 21.07
N LEU A 243 7.65 22.76 20.55
CA LEU A 243 8.87 23.41 21.01
C LEU A 243 8.87 24.92 20.70
N THR A 244 8.41 25.32 19.52
CA THR A 244 8.27 26.75 19.19
C THR A 244 7.23 27.45 20.05
N GLU A 245 6.11 26.78 20.37
CA GLU A 245 5.09 27.32 21.27
C GLU A 245 5.61 27.46 22.70
N GLU A 246 6.42 26.51 23.19
CA GLU A 246 7.08 26.60 24.51
C GLU A 246 8.09 27.77 24.57
N GLU A 247 8.84 28.01 23.50
CA GLU A 247 9.76 29.15 23.40
C GLU A 247 9.02 30.50 23.34
N GLU A 248 7.88 30.57 22.63
CA GLU A 248 7.04 31.76 22.58
C GLU A 248 6.31 32.03 23.90
N GLU A 249 5.87 30.98 24.60
CA GLU A 249 5.27 31.05 25.94
C GLU A 249 6.30 31.59 26.96
N GLN A 250 7.57 31.16 26.85
CA GLN A 250 8.68 31.72 27.63
C GLN A 250 9.01 33.18 27.29
N ARG A 251 8.72 33.64 26.06
CA ARG A 251 8.85 35.04 25.64
C ARG A 251 7.61 35.90 25.93
N GLY A 252 6.59 35.37 26.60
CA GLY A 252 5.38 36.08 26.99
C GLY A 252 4.29 36.14 25.90
N GLY A 253 4.38 35.29 24.87
CA GLY A 253 3.37 35.13 23.83
C GLY A 253 2.13 34.35 24.30
N ARG A 254 0.97 34.64 23.71
CA ARG A 254 -0.27 33.90 23.98
C ARG A 254 -0.30 32.65 23.09
N ARG A 255 -0.66 31.47 23.63
CA ARG A 255 -0.86 30.24 22.84
C ARG A 255 -1.85 30.49 21.70
N THR A 256 -1.34 30.60 20.49
CA THR A 256 -2.10 30.51 19.25
C THR A 256 -1.77 29.17 18.64
N GLY A 257 -2.76 28.28 18.49
CA GLY A 257 -2.54 26.98 17.83
C GLY A 257 -2.09 27.23 16.39
N CYS A 258 -0.79 27.21 16.16
CA CYS A 258 -0.19 27.58 14.90
C CYS A 258 -0.28 26.38 13.95
N PRO A 259 -0.84 26.54 12.73
CA PRO A 259 -0.89 25.44 11.79
C PRO A 259 0.52 25.06 11.31
N VAL A 260 0.72 23.78 10.98
CA VAL A 260 1.98 23.34 10.36
C VAL A 260 2.04 23.89 8.92
N THR A 261 2.99 24.79 8.67
CA THR A 261 3.29 25.36 7.34
C THR A 261 4.30 24.51 6.59
N ALA A 262 4.40 24.70 5.27
CA ALA A 262 5.40 24.01 4.44
C ALA A 262 6.84 24.34 4.86
N GLU A 263 7.10 25.60 5.26
CA GLU A 263 8.43 26.04 5.72
C GLU A 263 8.85 25.36 7.02
N LEU A 264 7.93 25.21 7.98
CA LEU A 264 8.22 24.51 9.23
C LEU A 264 8.52 23.03 8.96
N LEU A 265 7.72 22.39 8.09
CA LEU A 265 7.95 21.01 7.67
C LEU A 265 9.35 20.85 7.04
N GLU A 266 9.77 21.73 6.13
CA GLU A 266 11.11 21.70 5.57
C GLU A 266 12.20 21.95 6.61
N GLY A 267 11.99 22.90 7.53
CA GLY A 267 12.90 23.15 8.64
C GLY A 267 13.11 21.90 9.51
N THR A 268 12.04 21.16 9.80
CA THR A 268 12.16 19.89 10.56
C THR A 268 12.93 18.83 9.81
N VAL A 269 12.70 18.67 8.51
CA VAL A 269 13.45 17.72 7.67
C VAL A 269 14.92 18.12 7.57
N ASN A 270 15.23 19.40 7.45
CA ASN A 270 16.61 19.90 7.33
C ASN A 270 17.44 19.70 8.60
N ASN A 271 16.80 19.78 9.77
CA ASN A 271 17.47 19.62 11.06
C ASN A 271 17.58 18.15 11.50
N ASP A 272 16.78 17.24 10.94
CA ASP A 272 16.79 15.82 11.27
C ASP A 272 17.73 15.03 10.34
N ALA A 273 18.81 14.48 10.91
CA ALA A 273 19.80 13.71 10.17
C ALA A 273 19.32 12.33 9.67
N GLU A 274 18.20 11.81 10.20
CA GLU A 274 17.59 10.57 9.72
C GLU A 274 16.67 10.80 8.51
N LEU A 275 16.08 12.00 8.41
CA LEU A 275 15.13 12.35 7.35
C LEU A 275 15.76 13.12 6.19
N TRP A 276 16.71 14.02 6.49
CA TRP A 276 17.25 14.93 5.49
C TRP A 276 17.78 14.20 4.27
N GLY A 277 18.68 13.25 4.47
CA GLY A 277 19.35 12.53 3.39
C GLY A 277 18.44 11.56 2.63
N LEU A 278 17.45 10.98 3.30
CA LEU A 278 16.40 10.13 2.67
C LEU A 278 15.58 10.94 1.66
N LEU A 279 15.26 12.19 1.99
CA LEU A 279 14.34 13.02 1.24
C LEU A 279 15.03 13.93 0.22
N GLN A 280 16.35 13.81 0.03
CA GLN A 280 17.08 14.54 -1.01
C GLN A 280 16.84 13.98 -2.41
N THR A 281 17.11 14.80 -3.43
CA THR A 281 16.97 14.47 -4.85
C THR A 281 18.10 13.60 -5.38
N CYS A 282 19.22 13.44 -4.68
CA CYS A 282 20.36 12.66 -5.18
C CYS A 282 20.06 11.15 -5.25
N GLU A 283 20.57 10.46 -6.27
CA GLU A 283 20.39 9.02 -6.45
C GLU A 283 20.98 8.18 -5.30
N HIS A 284 22.22 8.48 -4.92
CA HIS A 284 22.87 7.85 -3.76
C HIS A 284 22.17 8.26 -2.45
N LEU A 285 22.25 7.39 -1.44
CA LEU A 285 21.64 7.62 -0.15
C LEU A 285 22.60 8.40 0.75
N ILE A 286 22.19 9.58 1.18
CA ILE A 286 22.92 10.37 2.17
C ILE A 286 22.45 9.93 3.55
N CYS A 287 23.36 9.48 4.40
CA CYS A 287 23.03 8.96 5.73
C CYS A 287 23.81 9.69 6.84
N GLY A 288 23.15 9.86 7.99
CA GLY A 288 23.78 10.28 9.24
C GLY A 288 24.25 11.73 9.27
N LYS A 289 23.68 12.60 8.43
CA LYS A 289 23.98 14.04 8.39
C LYS A 289 22.72 14.88 8.23
N ASN A 290 22.69 16.05 8.87
CA ASN A 290 21.68 17.08 8.65
C ASN A 290 22.08 18.04 7.51
N ALA A 291 21.21 19.00 7.16
CA ALA A 291 21.48 20.00 6.12
C ALA A 291 22.72 20.86 6.39
N ASN A 292 23.11 21.00 7.66
CA ASN A 292 24.28 21.76 8.10
C ASN A 292 25.59 20.95 8.00
N GLY A 293 25.51 19.65 7.62
CA GLY A 293 26.64 18.75 7.51
C GLY A 293 27.10 18.12 8.83
N GLU A 294 26.35 18.30 9.92
CA GLU A 294 26.65 17.71 11.23
C GLU A 294 26.37 16.21 11.20
N LEU A 295 27.36 15.43 11.61
CA LEU A 295 27.26 13.98 11.73
C LEU A 295 26.55 13.60 13.03
N SER A 296 25.52 12.76 12.96
CA SER A 296 24.84 12.24 14.13
C SER A 296 24.56 10.75 14.03
N LEU A 297 24.66 10.05 15.15
CA LEU A 297 24.18 8.69 15.25
C LEU A 297 22.65 8.67 15.29
N PRO A 298 22.02 7.61 14.76
CA PRO A 298 20.58 7.44 14.89
C PRO A 298 20.09 7.51 16.34
N ALA A 299 18.85 7.95 16.54
CA ALA A 299 18.28 8.29 17.84
C ALA A 299 18.26 7.14 18.87
N HIS A 300 18.33 5.89 18.45
CA HIS A 300 18.36 4.71 19.34
C HIS A 300 19.78 4.23 19.67
N VAL A 301 20.80 4.76 19.01
CA VAL A 301 22.24 4.52 19.34
C VAL A 301 22.88 5.77 19.96
N SER A 302 22.29 6.95 19.73
CA SER A 302 22.77 8.18 20.34
C SER A 302 22.70 8.09 21.87
N PRO A 303 23.79 8.40 22.60
CA PRO A 303 23.80 8.41 24.06
C PRO A 303 23.04 9.61 24.68
N TYR A 304 22.55 10.54 23.84
CA TYR A 304 21.95 11.81 24.25
C TYR A 304 20.43 11.87 24.09
N THR A 305 19.82 10.88 23.43
CA THR A 305 18.37 10.75 23.36
C THR A 305 17.84 10.48 24.75
N LYS A 306 16.97 11.38 25.24
CA LYS A 306 16.35 11.31 26.56
C LYS A 306 15.53 10.04 26.69
N VAL A 307 16.15 8.95 27.13
CA VAL A 307 15.42 7.88 27.81
C VAL A 307 14.78 8.55 29.04
N PRO A 308 13.46 8.44 29.25
CA PRO A 308 12.84 8.96 30.46
C PRO A 308 13.63 8.43 31.67
N GLU A 309 14.05 9.32 32.57
CA GLU A 309 14.89 9.01 33.75
C GLU A 309 14.29 7.91 34.67
N ALA A 310 13.08 7.43 34.37
CA ALA A 310 12.36 6.39 35.08
C ALA A 310 12.83 4.95 34.79
N SER A 311 13.71 4.66 33.82
CA SER A 311 14.07 3.28 33.45
C SER A 311 15.55 2.87 33.66
N MET A 312 16.32 3.59 34.49
CA MET A 312 17.69 3.19 34.85
C MET A 312 17.67 2.16 35.97
N GLU A 313 17.29 0.93 35.66
CA GLU A 313 17.10 -0.12 36.68
C GLU A 313 18.36 -0.99 36.95
N SER A 314 19.41 -0.96 36.12
CA SER A 314 20.60 -1.84 36.29
C SER A 314 21.98 -1.18 36.13
N ARG A 315 23.00 -1.71 36.83
CA ARG A 315 24.41 -1.30 36.74
C ARG A 315 25.05 -1.65 35.39
N GLU A 316 24.45 -2.60 34.67
CA GLU A 316 24.88 -3.05 33.35
C GLU A 316 24.55 -2.00 32.28
N ASP A 317 23.38 -1.34 32.37
CA ASP A 317 22.96 -0.27 31.45
C ASP A 317 23.90 0.96 31.51
N ALA A 318 24.41 1.28 32.70
CA ALA A 318 25.37 2.36 32.89
C ALA A 318 26.75 2.07 32.26
N TYR A 319 27.19 0.81 32.28
CA TYR A 319 28.43 0.39 31.61
C TYR A 319 28.28 0.43 30.08
N ILE A 320 27.13 0.00 29.57
CA ILE A 320 26.79 0.03 28.13
C ILE A 320 26.78 1.48 27.61
N GLN A 321 26.18 2.41 28.35
CA GLN A 321 26.23 3.83 27.96
C GLN A 321 27.65 4.40 27.96
N LEU A 322 28.54 3.92 28.83
CA LEU A 322 29.94 4.35 28.86
C LEU A 322 30.71 3.80 27.64
N GLU A 323 30.51 2.53 27.27
CA GLU A 323 31.08 1.94 26.05
C GLU A 323 30.55 2.63 24.77
N LEU A 324 29.28 3.02 24.74
CA LEU A 324 28.71 3.79 23.63
C LEU A 324 29.38 5.14 23.46
N ARG A 325 29.62 5.86 24.56
CA ARG A 325 30.31 7.16 24.52
C ARG A 325 31.75 7.05 24.02
N THR A 326 32.43 5.92 24.26
CA THR A 326 33.78 5.70 23.72
C THR A 326 33.75 5.26 22.26
N LEU A 327 32.70 4.55 21.83
CA LEU A 327 32.52 4.11 20.44
C LEU A 327 31.94 5.19 19.53
N GLU A 328 31.21 6.18 20.04
CA GLU A 328 30.49 7.19 19.26
C GLU A 328 31.38 7.90 18.22
N GLN A 329 32.52 8.45 18.66
CA GLN A 329 33.46 9.13 17.77
C GLN A 329 34.02 8.21 16.69
N SER A 330 34.16 6.92 17.01
CA SER A 330 34.70 5.92 16.09
C SER A 330 33.66 5.39 15.11
N LEU A 331 32.38 5.37 15.49
CA LEU A 331 31.24 5.02 14.63
C LEU A 331 30.90 6.16 13.65
N LEU A 332 31.13 7.42 14.07
CA LEU A 332 31.01 8.60 13.23
C LEU A 332 32.21 8.83 12.31
N ALA A 333 33.29 8.06 12.47
CA ALA A 333 34.47 8.17 11.63
C ALA A 333 34.12 7.90 10.15
N THR A 334 34.65 8.75 9.27
CA THR A 334 34.46 8.66 7.82
C THR A 334 35.66 8.03 7.09
N GLY A 335 36.72 7.69 7.83
CA GLY A 335 37.89 7.00 7.31
C GLY A 335 38.63 6.28 8.43
N VAL A 336 39.41 5.25 8.08
CA VAL A 336 40.12 4.38 9.03
C VAL A 336 41.58 4.23 8.63
N GLY A 337 42.45 4.10 9.62
CA GLY A 337 43.89 4.12 9.41
C GLY A 337 44.50 2.80 8.97
N SER A 338 44.09 1.69 9.58
CA SER A 338 44.59 0.35 9.26
C SER A 338 43.49 -0.70 9.23
N ILE A 339 43.74 -1.82 8.55
CA ILE A 339 42.79 -2.95 8.52
C ILE A 339 42.61 -3.60 9.92
N ALA A 340 43.64 -3.55 10.77
CA ALA A 340 43.56 -4.08 12.14
C ALA A 340 42.65 -3.22 13.02
N GLU A 341 42.78 -1.89 12.91
CA GLU A 341 41.88 -0.93 13.56
C GLU A 341 40.44 -1.10 13.09
N LEU A 342 40.22 -1.23 11.76
CA LEU A 342 38.90 -1.49 11.19
C LEU A 342 38.29 -2.78 11.74
N SER A 343 39.06 -3.86 11.80
CA SER A 343 38.60 -5.14 12.32
C SER A 343 38.19 -5.06 13.79
N ASP A 344 38.94 -4.32 14.62
CA ASP A 344 38.61 -4.11 16.03
C ASP A 344 37.35 -3.24 16.20
N LEU A 345 37.25 -2.16 15.43
CA LEU A 345 36.08 -1.27 15.41
C LEU A 345 34.79 -2.00 15.02
N VAL A 346 34.83 -2.74 13.91
CA VAL A 346 33.68 -3.55 13.46
C VAL A 346 33.31 -4.57 14.53
N SER A 347 34.29 -5.23 15.16
CA SER A 347 34.01 -6.23 16.21
C SER A 347 33.30 -5.62 17.43
N ARG A 348 33.77 -4.46 17.92
CA ARG A 348 33.14 -3.74 19.04
C ARG A 348 31.75 -3.23 18.68
N ALA A 349 31.59 -2.64 17.49
CA ALA A 349 30.31 -2.16 17.00
C ALA A 349 29.29 -3.30 16.87
N MET A 350 29.69 -4.44 16.31
CA MET A 350 28.82 -5.61 16.15
C MET A 350 28.41 -6.21 17.50
N HIS A 351 29.32 -6.30 18.47
CA HIS A 351 28.99 -6.77 19.83
C HIS A 351 27.96 -5.86 20.50
N HIS A 352 28.07 -4.54 20.31
CA HIS A 352 27.10 -3.58 20.84
C HIS A 352 25.72 -3.69 20.15
N MET A 353 25.69 -3.72 18.81
CA MET A 353 24.45 -3.83 18.03
C MET A 353 23.68 -5.13 18.32
N GLN A 354 24.39 -6.25 18.56
CA GLN A 354 23.76 -7.53 18.90
C GLN A 354 23.05 -7.49 20.26
N ARG A 355 23.59 -6.77 21.24
CA ARG A 355 22.94 -6.61 22.56
C ARG A 355 21.71 -5.70 22.50
N LEU A 356 21.74 -4.64 21.70
CA LEU A 356 20.57 -3.80 21.45
C LEU A 356 19.41 -4.58 20.80
N ARG A 357 19.70 -5.47 19.86
CA ARG A 357 18.69 -6.36 19.25
C ARG A 357 18.06 -7.32 20.24
N SER A 358 18.81 -7.72 21.28
CA SER A 358 18.31 -8.63 22.32
C SER A 358 17.37 -7.94 23.32
N SER A 359 17.46 -6.61 23.47
CA SER A 359 16.59 -5.83 24.37
C SER A 359 15.31 -5.29 23.70
N SER A 360 15.29 -5.17 22.37
CA SER A 360 14.26 -4.40 21.65
C SER A 360 13.05 -5.18 21.12
N VAL A 361 12.78 -6.44 21.50
CA VAL A 361 11.65 -7.19 20.89
C VAL A 361 10.81 -7.97 21.91
N SER A 362 9.51 -7.61 21.97
CA SER A 362 8.40 -8.29 22.64
C SER A 362 7.91 -9.57 21.91
N VAL A 363 8.80 -10.25 21.20
CA VAL A 363 8.54 -11.57 20.58
C VAL A 363 9.10 -12.60 21.54
N GLY A 364 8.25 -13.55 21.95
CA GLY A 364 8.45 -14.46 23.08
C GLY A 364 9.89 -14.87 23.40
N ALA A 365 10.22 -14.78 24.69
CA ALA A 365 11.53 -15.01 25.31
C ALA A 365 12.26 -16.32 24.94
N ALA A 366 11.61 -17.26 24.24
CA ALA A 366 12.20 -18.54 23.84
C ALA A 366 13.12 -18.48 22.60
N ARG A 367 13.07 -17.42 21.77
CA ARG A 367 13.90 -17.33 20.53
C ARG A 367 15.10 -16.38 20.61
N SER A 368 15.20 -15.53 21.64
CA SER A 368 16.23 -14.49 21.76
C SER A 368 17.59 -15.00 22.24
N ALA A 369 17.63 -16.05 23.08
CA ALA A 369 18.85 -16.48 23.76
C ALA A 369 19.93 -17.13 22.86
N ASN A 370 19.64 -17.43 21.58
CA ASN A 370 20.50 -18.24 20.71
C ASN A 370 20.64 -17.70 19.27
N GLN A 371 20.46 -16.39 19.02
CA GLN A 371 20.79 -15.87 17.68
C GLN A 371 22.31 -15.81 17.48
N PRO A 372 22.86 -16.51 16.47
CA PRO A 372 24.30 -16.51 16.21
C PRO A 372 24.79 -15.15 15.70
N SER A 373 25.97 -14.74 16.15
CA SER A 373 26.57 -13.45 15.81
C SER A 373 26.96 -13.40 14.32
N VAL A 374 26.61 -12.29 13.66
CA VAL A 374 27.05 -12.02 12.29
C VAL A 374 28.55 -11.73 12.30
N SER A 375 29.30 -12.52 11.54
CA SER A 375 30.75 -12.47 11.37
C SER A 375 31.12 -11.79 10.05
N TRP A 376 32.37 -11.34 9.93
CA TRP A 376 32.86 -10.65 8.72
C TRP A 376 33.96 -11.46 8.05
N ALA A 377 33.85 -11.68 6.75
CA ALA A 377 34.89 -12.33 5.97
C ALA A 377 36.13 -11.43 5.88
N PRO A 378 37.36 -12.00 5.86
CA PRO A 378 38.57 -11.22 5.67
C PRO A 378 38.54 -10.36 4.39
N ASP A 379 37.95 -10.88 3.31
CA ASP A 379 37.81 -10.17 2.04
C ASP A 379 36.79 -9.03 2.11
N ALA A 380 35.76 -9.15 2.96
CA ALA A 380 34.81 -8.07 3.24
C ALA A 380 35.53 -6.89 3.93
N LEU A 381 36.34 -7.18 4.96
CA LEU A 381 37.11 -6.16 5.67
C LEU A 381 38.13 -5.45 4.77
N ARG A 382 38.81 -6.19 3.88
CA ARG A 382 39.71 -5.60 2.87
C ARG A 382 38.96 -4.68 1.91
N THR A 383 37.79 -5.10 1.45
CA THR A 383 36.94 -4.32 0.53
C THR A 383 36.41 -3.06 1.22
N LEU A 384 36.02 -3.16 2.50
CA LEU A 384 35.58 -2.01 3.28
C LEU A 384 36.73 -1.03 3.54
N TYR A 385 37.91 -1.55 3.88
CA TYR A 385 39.12 -0.74 4.07
C TYR A 385 39.46 0.06 2.80
N TYR A 386 39.34 -0.56 1.62
CA TYR A 386 39.56 0.14 0.35
C TYR A 386 38.70 1.41 0.22
N PHE A 387 37.40 1.34 0.57
CA PHE A 387 36.50 2.51 0.49
C PHE A 387 36.71 3.55 1.60
N LEU A 388 37.20 3.13 2.77
CA LEU A 388 37.42 4.00 3.94
C LEU A 388 38.84 4.55 4.04
N SER A 389 39.78 4.03 3.25
CA SER A 389 41.19 4.44 3.29
C SER A 389 41.39 5.84 2.70
N SER A 390 42.20 6.66 3.37
CA SER A 390 42.72 7.91 2.82
C SER A 390 44.14 7.66 2.31
N GLN A 391 44.41 7.96 1.03
CA GLN A 391 45.74 7.80 0.40
C GLN A 391 46.87 8.59 1.10
N GLN A 392 46.57 9.45 2.07
CA GLN A 392 47.57 10.15 2.87
C GLN A 392 48.24 9.28 3.96
N MET A 393 47.70 8.11 4.31
CA MET A 393 48.21 7.31 5.44
C MET A 393 49.17 6.18 5.06
N GLU A 394 49.11 5.65 3.83
CA GLU A 394 50.03 4.58 3.38
C GLU A 394 51.50 5.05 3.32
N SER A 395 51.76 6.36 3.28
CA SER A 395 53.12 6.92 3.28
C SER A 395 53.82 6.90 4.65
N LEU A 396 53.13 6.54 5.74
CA LEU A 396 53.71 6.56 7.09
C LEU A 396 54.12 5.18 7.63
N GLU A 397 53.65 4.08 7.02
CA GLU A 397 53.89 2.73 7.54
C GLU A 397 55.21 2.09 7.07
N ASN A 398 55.93 2.68 6.11
CA ASN A 398 57.22 2.14 5.65
C ASN A 398 58.27 3.23 5.38
N PRO A 399 59.21 3.51 6.32
CA PRO A 399 60.29 4.48 6.10
C PRO A 399 61.39 4.01 5.13
N ASN A 400 61.32 2.76 4.63
CA ASN A 400 62.37 2.14 3.81
C ASN A 400 62.01 1.96 2.31
N LEU A 401 60.84 2.43 1.87
CA LEU A 401 60.50 2.48 0.45
C LEU A 401 60.57 3.94 0.01
N GLU A 402 61.54 4.26 -0.85
CA GLU A 402 61.54 5.54 -1.57
C GLU A 402 60.21 5.65 -2.34
N PRO A 403 59.42 6.72 -2.13
CA PRO A 403 58.16 6.87 -2.82
C PRO A 403 58.46 7.01 -4.33
N PRO A 404 57.79 6.27 -5.22
CA PRO A 404 57.90 6.56 -6.64
C PRO A 404 57.45 8.01 -6.85
N THR A 405 58.22 8.74 -7.66
CA THR A 405 58.00 10.12 -8.08
C THR A 405 56.75 10.23 -8.94
N THR A 406 55.60 10.00 -8.35
CA THR A 406 54.27 10.15 -8.94
C THR A 406 53.54 11.20 -8.13
N THR A 407 53.23 12.31 -8.80
CA THR A 407 52.48 13.47 -8.32
C THR A 407 51.35 13.05 -7.37
N LEU A 408 51.49 13.40 -6.09
CA LEU A 408 50.47 13.26 -5.04
C LEU A 408 49.17 13.93 -5.50
N ASN A 409 48.20 13.16 -5.96
CA ASN A 409 46.81 13.62 -6.03
C ASN A 409 46.29 13.72 -4.60
N ARG A 410 46.06 14.94 -4.13
CA ARG A 410 45.65 15.26 -2.75
C ARG A 410 44.13 15.20 -2.53
N GLU A 411 43.36 14.71 -3.49
CA GLU A 411 41.91 14.77 -3.46
C GLU A 411 41.32 13.42 -3.06
N ARG A 412 40.43 13.42 -2.05
CA ARG A 412 39.62 12.24 -1.73
C ARG A 412 38.79 11.87 -2.97
N PRO A 413 38.64 10.58 -3.32
CA PRO A 413 37.81 10.17 -4.46
C PRO A 413 36.33 10.53 -4.27
N PHE A 414 35.88 10.66 -3.02
CA PHE A 414 34.51 11.05 -2.66
C PHE A 414 34.55 12.20 -1.64
N LEU A 415 33.83 13.29 -1.92
CA LEU A 415 33.77 14.49 -1.06
C LEU A 415 32.85 14.30 0.16
N LEU A 416 31.86 13.41 0.06
CA LEU A 416 30.88 13.09 1.10
C LEU A 416 30.95 11.60 1.43
N LEU A 417 31.68 11.23 2.48
CA LEU A 417 31.68 9.88 3.01
C LEU A 417 30.66 9.73 4.15
N PRO A 418 29.87 8.65 4.18
CA PRO A 418 28.98 8.33 5.29
C PRO A 418 29.79 7.82 6.50
N PRO A 419 29.25 7.88 7.72
CA PRO A 419 29.90 7.35 8.91
C PRO A 419 30.03 5.81 8.84
N LEU A 420 31.05 5.25 9.50
CA LEU A 420 31.32 3.80 9.56
C LEU A 420 30.08 2.99 10.01
N MET A 421 29.27 3.54 10.91
CA MET A 421 28.03 2.92 11.36
C MET A 421 27.08 2.55 10.21
N GLU A 422 26.94 3.43 9.22
CA GLU A 422 26.03 3.23 8.08
C GLU A 422 26.54 2.14 7.14
N TRP A 423 27.86 2.03 6.98
CA TRP A 423 28.46 0.90 6.27
C TRP A 423 28.16 -0.44 6.95
N ILE A 424 28.34 -0.50 8.27
CA ILE A 424 28.07 -1.72 9.05
C ILE A 424 26.58 -2.07 8.98
N ARG A 425 25.69 -1.10 9.16
CA ARG A 425 24.23 -1.29 9.08
C ARG A 425 23.82 -1.90 7.74
N VAL A 426 24.16 -1.27 6.63
CA VAL A 426 23.72 -1.68 5.29
C VAL A 426 24.32 -3.04 4.91
N ALA A 427 25.60 -3.27 5.19
CA ALA A 427 26.27 -4.54 4.89
C ALA A 427 25.66 -5.71 5.66
N VAL A 428 25.34 -5.51 6.95
CA VAL A 428 24.70 -6.54 7.77
C VAL A 428 23.28 -6.84 7.28
N VAL A 429 22.51 -5.84 6.85
CA VAL A 429 21.17 -6.05 6.29
C VAL A 429 21.22 -6.87 4.98
N HIS A 430 22.23 -6.66 4.12
CA HIS A 430 22.44 -7.50 2.94
C HIS A 430 22.72 -8.96 3.31
N ALA A 431 23.58 -9.20 4.31
CA ALA A 431 23.87 -10.55 4.81
C ALA A 431 22.63 -11.23 5.44
N GLU A 432 21.80 -10.47 6.16
CA GLU A 432 20.56 -10.96 6.76
C GLU A 432 19.50 -11.31 5.73
N HIS A 433 19.37 -10.50 4.67
CA HIS A 433 18.41 -10.75 3.59
C HIS A 433 18.64 -12.13 2.96
N ARG A 434 19.91 -12.49 2.72
CA ARG A 434 20.31 -13.80 2.22
C ARG A 434 20.42 -14.89 3.29
N ARG A 435 20.03 -14.60 4.54
CA ARG A 435 20.09 -15.52 5.69
C ARG A 435 21.48 -16.09 5.95
N SER A 436 22.49 -15.24 5.76
CA SER A 436 23.87 -15.54 6.08
C SER A 436 24.27 -14.93 7.40
N LEU A 437 25.14 -15.63 8.12
CA LEU A 437 25.80 -15.14 9.33
C LEU A 437 27.21 -14.63 9.06
N LEU A 438 27.58 -14.50 7.78
CA LEU A 438 28.88 -14.02 7.34
C LEU A 438 28.67 -12.90 6.34
N VAL A 439 29.21 -11.71 6.57
CA VAL A 439 29.27 -10.60 5.59
C VAL A 439 30.42 -10.87 4.62
N ASP A 440 30.15 -10.84 3.32
CA ASP A 440 31.14 -11.08 2.26
C ASP A 440 31.57 -9.79 1.54
N SER A 441 32.49 -9.90 0.57
CA SER A 441 32.96 -8.73 -0.18
C SER A 441 31.90 -8.11 -1.09
N ASP A 442 30.89 -8.88 -1.50
CA ASP A 442 29.82 -8.41 -2.36
C ASP A 442 28.81 -7.56 -1.58
N ASP A 443 28.49 -7.96 -0.34
CA ASP A 443 27.66 -7.17 0.57
C ASP A 443 28.23 -5.74 0.75
N ILE A 444 29.56 -5.61 0.79
CA ILE A 444 30.25 -4.31 0.85
C ILE A 444 30.18 -3.54 -0.46
N ARG A 445 30.28 -4.21 -1.62
CA ARG A 445 30.12 -3.54 -2.93
C ARG A 445 28.70 -3.04 -3.15
N GLN A 446 27.69 -3.82 -2.75
CA GLN A 446 26.29 -3.39 -2.78
C GLN A 446 26.05 -2.19 -1.85
N THR A 447 26.67 -2.22 -0.67
CA THR A 447 26.66 -1.10 0.30
C THR A 447 27.31 0.15 -0.31
N ALA A 448 28.48 0.00 -0.94
CA ALA A 448 29.19 1.10 -1.58
C ALA A 448 28.37 1.75 -2.68
N ARG A 449 27.68 0.96 -3.51
CA ARG A 449 26.75 1.46 -4.53
C ARG A 449 25.61 2.28 -3.93
N GLN A 450 25.07 1.87 -2.79
CA GLN A 450 23.96 2.60 -2.16
C GLN A 450 24.42 3.93 -1.55
N LEU A 451 25.60 3.94 -0.90
CA LEU A 451 26.06 5.07 -0.09
C LEU A 451 26.97 6.06 -0.83
N LEU A 452 27.63 5.64 -1.92
CA LEU A 452 28.58 6.47 -2.66
C LEU A 452 28.06 6.83 -4.06
N PRO A 453 28.32 8.05 -4.54
CA PRO A 453 27.87 8.47 -5.87
C PRO A 453 28.67 7.79 -6.98
N GLY A 454 27.98 7.38 -8.05
CA GLY A 454 28.59 6.93 -9.31
C GLY A 454 29.20 5.53 -9.30
N LEU A 455 29.01 4.76 -8.24
CA LEU A 455 29.35 3.33 -8.19
C LEU A 455 28.16 2.51 -8.65
N ASP A 456 28.41 1.58 -9.56
CA ASP A 456 27.44 0.56 -9.94
C ASP A 456 27.99 -0.82 -9.60
N CYS A 457 27.11 -1.69 -9.13
CA CYS A 457 27.40 -3.07 -8.77
C CYS A 457 26.27 -3.90 -9.35
N GLU A 458 26.55 -5.02 -10.01
CA GLU A 458 25.47 -5.86 -10.53
C GLU A 458 24.67 -6.48 -9.38
N PRO A 459 23.35 -6.67 -9.54
CA PRO A 459 22.56 -7.45 -8.60
C PRO A 459 23.12 -8.87 -8.43
N ARG A 460 23.04 -9.39 -7.21
CA ARG A 460 23.61 -10.71 -6.90
C ARG A 460 22.86 -11.79 -7.69
N GLN A 461 23.61 -12.62 -8.41
CA GLN A 461 23.08 -13.76 -9.16
C GLN A 461 23.02 -15.03 -8.30
N LEU A 462 22.09 -15.93 -8.59
CA LEU A 462 21.97 -17.22 -7.92
C LEU A 462 23.09 -18.17 -8.36
N LYS A 463 24.14 -18.29 -7.55
CA LYS A 463 25.32 -19.13 -7.83
C LYS A 463 25.66 -20.04 -6.66
N SER A 464 26.21 -21.21 -6.96
CA SER A 464 26.68 -22.20 -5.97
C SER A 464 27.84 -21.71 -5.10
N GLU A 465 28.55 -20.64 -5.51
CA GLU A 465 29.73 -20.12 -4.80
C GLU A 465 29.42 -19.14 -3.65
N SER A 466 28.13 -18.95 -3.34
CA SER A 466 27.73 -18.01 -2.29
C SER A 466 28.06 -18.61 -0.92
N CYS A 467 29.18 -18.23 -0.33
CA CYS A 467 29.59 -18.72 1.00
C CYS A 467 28.64 -18.22 2.10
N PHE A 468 27.87 -19.11 2.72
CA PHE A 468 26.89 -18.76 3.77
C PHE A 468 27.35 -19.06 5.19
N GLN A 469 28.42 -19.84 5.38
CA GLN A 469 28.97 -20.16 6.69
C GLN A 469 30.46 -19.86 6.79
N SER A 470 30.87 -19.36 7.96
CA SER A 470 32.27 -19.12 8.29
C SER A 470 32.97 -20.43 8.64
N PHE A 471 34.11 -20.72 7.97
CA PHE A 471 35.01 -21.82 8.36
C PHE A 471 35.51 -21.72 9.81
N ARG A 472 35.44 -20.53 10.44
CA ARG A 472 35.86 -20.33 11.83
C ARG A 472 34.93 -20.99 12.85
N CYS A 473 33.73 -21.39 12.44
CA CYS A 473 32.70 -21.98 13.29
C CYS A 473 32.50 -23.49 13.05
N LEU A 474 33.32 -24.10 12.17
CA LEU A 474 33.23 -25.52 11.82
C LEU A 474 34.42 -26.29 12.43
N ASP A 475 34.18 -27.55 12.77
CA ASP A 475 35.26 -28.49 13.10
C ASP A 475 36.02 -28.89 11.82
N ALA A 476 37.21 -29.48 11.99
CA ALA A 476 38.09 -29.80 10.86
C ALA A 476 37.46 -30.78 9.86
N GLU A 477 36.61 -31.69 10.34
CA GLU A 477 35.88 -32.65 9.53
C GLU A 477 34.78 -31.96 8.71
N ALA A 478 33.88 -31.18 9.33
CA ALA A 478 32.86 -30.45 8.56
C ALA A 478 33.45 -29.38 7.64
N ALA A 479 34.60 -28.79 7.98
CA ALA A 479 35.30 -27.87 7.09
C ALA A 479 35.84 -28.59 5.83
N ALA A 480 36.34 -29.82 5.97
CA ALA A 480 36.80 -30.63 4.85
C ALA A 480 35.64 -31.10 3.96
N ASP A 481 34.53 -31.54 4.57
CA ASP A 481 33.32 -31.95 3.84
C ASP A 481 32.71 -30.77 3.07
N LYS A 482 32.63 -29.60 3.70
CA LYS A 482 32.17 -28.36 3.05
C LYS A 482 33.08 -27.97 1.88
N PHE A 483 34.40 -28.07 2.04
CA PHE A 483 35.34 -27.81 0.96
C PHE A 483 35.15 -28.78 -0.22
N GLN A 484 34.93 -30.07 0.05
CA GLN A 484 34.65 -31.07 -0.98
C GLN A 484 33.33 -30.79 -1.70
N LEU A 485 32.29 -30.39 -0.97
CA LEU A 485 31.00 -29.97 -1.51
C LEU A 485 31.18 -28.75 -2.44
N ASP A 486 31.80 -27.67 -1.96
CA ASP A 486 32.04 -26.44 -2.74
C ASP A 486 32.84 -26.74 -4.03
N LEU A 487 33.87 -27.60 -3.92
CA LEU A 487 34.67 -28.03 -5.06
C LEU A 487 33.85 -28.86 -6.06
N GLY A 488 33.05 -29.81 -5.57
CA GLY A 488 32.17 -30.65 -6.39
C GLY A 488 31.17 -29.82 -7.19
N PHE A 489 30.51 -28.85 -6.54
CA PHE A 489 29.60 -27.92 -7.22
C PHE A 489 30.33 -27.08 -8.26
N ARG A 490 31.50 -26.51 -7.96
CA ARG A 490 32.30 -25.76 -8.95
C ARG A 490 32.71 -26.61 -10.15
N MET A 491 33.05 -27.89 -9.94
CA MET A 491 33.38 -28.81 -11.03
C MET A 491 32.18 -29.05 -11.97
N LEU A 492 30.97 -29.15 -11.43
CA LEU A 492 29.74 -29.29 -12.24
C LEU A 492 29.39 -27.98 -12.97
N SER A 493 29.52 -26.84 -12.30
CA SER A 493 29.29 -25.52 -12.90
C SER A 493 30.24 -25.17 -14.05
N CYS A 494 31.33 -25.92 -14.24
CA CYS A 494 32.21 -25.76 -15.41
C CYS A 494 31.61 -26.28 -16.73
N GLY A 495 30.48 -26.99 -16.70
CA GLY A 495 29.81 -27.52 -17.91
C GLY A 495 30.56 -28.65 -18.62
N ARG A 496 31.58 -29.25 -17.99
CA ARG A 496 32.39 -30.33 -18.59
C ARG A 496 31.89 -31.71 -18.18
N ALA A 497 31.37 -32.48 -19.15
CA ALA A 497 30.86 -33.84 -18.93
C ALA A 497 31.90 -34.80 -18.30
N ASP A 498 33.19 -34.66 -18.64
CA ASP A 498 34.27 -35.50 -18.10
C ASP A 498 34.43 -35.38 -16.57
N LEU A 499 34.07 -34.22 -16.01
CA LEU A 499 34.23 -33.95 -14.58
C LEU A 499 33.07 -34.51 -13.75
N VAL A 500 31.95 -34.87 -14.35
CA VAL A 500 30.72 -35.25 -13.65
C VAL A 500 30.95 -36.44 -12.74
N LEU A 501 31.69 -37.46 -13.21
CA LEU A 501 32.01 -38.64 -12.42
C LEU A 501 32.95 -38.31 -11.24
N GLN A 502 33.88 -37.37 -11.42
CA GLN A 502 34.79 -36.95 -10.34
C GLN A 502 34.04 -36.09 -9.32
N ALA A 503 33.17 -35.18 -9.77
CA ALA A 503 32.33 -34.36 -8.92
C ALA A 503 31.36 -35.24 -8.11
N ALA A 504 30.70 -36.22 -8.73
CA ALA A 504 29.81 -37.16 -8.03
C ALA A 504 30.52 -37.94 -6.92
N ARG A 505 31.82 -38.26 -7.08
CA ARG A 505 32.62 -38.90 -6.02
C ARG A 505 32.92 -37.97 -4.85
N LEU A 506 33.17 -36.68 -5.13
CA LEU A 506 33.40 -35.66 -4.09
C LEU A 506 32.12 -35.32 -3.32
N LEU A 507 30.96 -35.42 -3.97
CA LEU A 507 29.64 -35.18 -3.38
C LEU A 507 29.12 -36.38 -2.54
N GLY A 508 29.83 -37.52 -2.52
CA GLY A 508 29.50 -38.64 -1.65
C GLY A 508 28.36 -39.53 -2.19
N ALA A 509 27.60 -40.18 -1.29
CA ALA A 509 26.68 -41.27 -1.64
C ALA A 509 25.50 -40.83 -2.52
N GLU A 510 25.02 -39.59 -2.35
CA GLU A 510 23.92 -39.02 -3.12
C GLU A 510 24.38 -38.48 -4.49
N GLY A 511 25.69 -38.39 -4.73
CA GLY A 511 26.27 -37.98 -6.01
C GLY A 511 25.75 -36.62 -6.50
N LEU A 512 25.06 -36.61 -7.65
CA LEU A 512 24.51 -35.40 -8.26
C LEU A 512 23.26 -34.85 -7.55
N ASN A 513 22.70 -35.61 -6.60
CA ASN A 513 21.49 -35.25 -5.87
C ASN A 513 21.78 -34.56 -4.53
N THR A 514 23.06 -34.34 -4.20
CA THR A 514 23.43 -33.58 -3.00
C THR A 514 22.90 -32.15 -3.08
N ALA A 515 22.28 -31.72 -2.00
CA ALA A 515 21.86 -30.33 -1.81
C ALA A 515 22.94 -29.54 -1.05
N ASP A 516 23.15 -28.29 -1.47
CA ASP A 516 24.08 -27.35 -0.82
C ASP A 516 23.48 -26.71 0.45
N ASP A 517 24.15 -25.71 1.05
CA ASP A 517 23.65 -24.98 2.24
C ASP A 517 22.27 -24.30 2.02
N GLN A 518 21.90 -24.03 0.76
CA GLN A 518 20.62 -23.47 0.32
C GLN A 518 19.55 -24.54 0.05
N GLY A 519 19.90 -25.81 0.17
CA GLY A 519 19.01 -26.92 -0.14
C GLY A 519 18.86 -27.18 -1.65
N MET A 520 19.76 -26.61 -2.47
CA MET A 520 19.67 -26.61 -3.92
C MET A 520 20.59 -27.67 -4.53
N THR A 521 20.09 -28.36 -5.56
CA THR A 521 20.89 -29.33 -6.34
C THR A 521 21.57 -28.64 -7.54
N PRO A 522 22.62 -29.24 -8.11
CA PRO A 522 23.26 -28.74 -9.34
C PRO A 522 22.26 -28.54 -10.49
N LEU A 523 21.26 -29.43 -10.61
CA LEU A 523 20.21 -29.33 -11.63
C LEU A 523 19.33 -28.10 -11.41
N MET A 524 19.00 -27.75 -10.16
CA MET A 524 18.23 -26.54 -9.86
C MET A 524 19.00 -25.26 -10.20
N TYR A 525 20.32 -25.22 -9.96
CA TYR A 525 21.17 -24.10 -10.38
C TYR A 525 21.23 -23.97 -11.91
N ALA A 526 21.39 -25.09 -12.62
CA ALA A 526 21.38 -25.10 -14.09
C ALA A 526 20.03 -24.62 -14.64
N ALA A 527 18.92 -25.06 -14.04
CA ALA A 527 17.57 -24.65 -14.41
C ALA A 527 17.28 -23.17 -14.12
N ALA A 528 17.82 -22.61 -13.03
CA ALA A 528 17.72 -21.18 -12.74
C ALA A 528 18.59 -20.33 -13.68
N ALA A 529 19.78 -20.81 -14.04
CA ALA A 529 20.69 -20.14 -14.97
C ALA A 529 20.19 -20.18 -16.43
N GLY A 530 19.35 -21.15 -16.77
CA GLY A 530 18.90 -21.37 -18.15
C GLY A 530 19.94 -22.09 -19.02
N ASP A 531 20.89 -22.80 -18.40
CA ASP A 531 21.93 -23.51 -19.13
C ASP A 531 21.42 -24.87 -19.64
N GLU A 532 20.90 -24.86 -20.87
CA GLU A 532 20.34 -26.02 -21.55
C GLU A 532 21.34 -27.19 -21.64
N ALA A 533 22.61 -26.89 -21.92
CA ALA A 533 23.65 -27.92 -22.09
C ALA A 533 23.99 -28.60 -20.76
N LEU A 534 24.08 -27.80 -19.68
CA LEU A 534 24.30 -28.34 -18.33
C LEU A 534 23.10 -29.14 -17.83
N VAL A 535 21.86 -28.68 -18.10
CA VAL A 535 20.64 -29.43 -17.78
C VAL A 535 20.65 -30.77 -18.51
N GLN A 536 20.88 -30.78 -19.82
CA GLN A 536 20.91 -32.01 -20.60
C GLN A 536 21.97 -32.99 -20.07
N MET A 537 23.18 -32.50 -19.79
CA MET A 537 24.26 -33.32 -19.24
C MET A 537 23.90 -33.93 -17.88
N LEU A 538 23.28 -33.17 -16.98
CA LEU A 538 22.87 -33.66 -15.66
C LEU A 538 21.72 -34.67 -15.74
N VAL A 539 20.77 -34.45 -16.66
CA VAL A 539 19.65 -35.39 -16.92
C VAL A 539 20.19 -36.69 -17.51
N GLU A 540 21.11 -36.63 -18.49
CA GLU A 540 21.78 -37.81 -19.06
C GLU A 540 22.62 -38.57 -18.03
N ALA A 541 23.20 -37.86 -17.05
CA ALA A 541 23.94 -38.45 -15.94
C ALA A 541 23.05 -39.04 -14.83
N GLY A 542 21.73 -38.95 -14.95
CA GLY A 542 20.76 -39.57 -14.03
C GLY A 542 20.43 -38.72 -12.79
N ALA A 543 20.52 -37.39 -12.88
CA ALA A 543 20.05 -36.49 -11.81
C ALA A 543 18.52 -36.62 -11.61
N HIS A 544 18.06 -36.63 -10.37
CA HIS A 544 16.62 -36.67 -10.07
C HIS A 544 15.95 -35.33 -10.35
N LEU A 545 14.86 -35.36 -11.14
CA LEU A 545 14.14 -34.17 -11.58
C LEU A 545 13.26 -33.57 -10.49
N ASP A 546 12.58 -34.43 -9.72
CA ASP A 546 11.52 -34.05 -8.77
C ASP A 546 12.00 -33.85 -7.33
N LEU A 547 13.31 -33.63 -7.14
CA LEU A 547 13.84 -33.30 -5.82
C LEU A 547 13.33 -31.93 -5.38
N GLN A 548 12.90 -31.88 -4.13
CA GLN A 548 12.39 -30.66 -3.51
C GLN A 548 13.45 -30.00 -2.65
N VAL A 549 13.51 -28.68 -2.70
CA VAL A 549 14.32 -27.90 -1.75
C VAL A 549 13.79 -28.16 -0.32
N PRO A 550 14.62 -28.69 0.59
CA PRO A 550 14.18 -29.03 1.94
C PRO A 550 13.83 -27.77 2.75
N GLY A 551 13.10 -27.95 3.85
CA GLY A 551 12.90 -26.88 4.83
C GLY A 551 14.22 -26.48 5.52
N CYS A 552 14.24 -25.29 6.14
CA CYS A 552 15.39 -24.86 6.94
C CYS A 552 15.69 -25.91 8.02
N SER A 553 16.92 -26.43 8.04
CA SER A 553 17.39 -27.44 9.00
C SER A 553 18.81 -27.13 9.44
N SER A 554 19.36 -27.89 10.39
CA SER A 554 20.78 -27.73 10.76
C SER A 554 21.74 -28.05 9.60
N ARG A 555 21.32 -28.89 8.65
CA ARG A 555 22.08 -29.22 7.43
C ARG A 555 21.97 -28.14 6.35
N HIS A 556 20.82 -27.45 6.28
CA HIS A 556 20.56 -26.40 5.30
C HIS A 556 20.05 -25.15 6.04
N PRO A 557 20.94 -24.38 6.70
CA PRO A 557 20.54 -23.26 7.54
C PRO A 557 20.11 -22.03 6.74
N SER A 558 20.56 -21.91 5.48
CA SER A 558 20.39 -20.69 4.68
C SER A 558 19.27 -20.76 3.66
N VAL A 559 18.46 -21.83 3.65
CA VAL A 559 17.31 -21.99 2.73
C VAL A 559 16.39 -20.77 2.77
N HIS A 560 16.17 -20.19 1.59
CA HIS A 560 15.22 -19.11 1.41
C HIS A 560 13.77 -19.60 1.61
N PRO A 561 12.90 -18.92 2.40
CA PRO A 561 11.56 -19.40 2.72
C PRO A 561 10.71 -19.73 1.52
N GLY A 562 10.81 -18.91 0.50
CA GLY A 562 9.96 -19.07 -0.66
C GLY A 562 10.56 -19.99 -1.73
N SER A 563 11.80 -20.49 -1.59
CA SER A 563 12.32 -21.53 -2.48
C SER A 563 12.08 -22.94 -1.91
N ARG A 564 11.53 -23.05 -0.70
CA ARG A 564 11.20 -24.34 -0.09
C ARG A 564 10.21 -25.10 -0.97
N ARG A 565 10.44 -26.41 -1.08
CA ARG A 565 9.63 -27.36 -1.87
C ARG A 565 9.61 -27.09 -3.37
N TRP A 566 10.39 -26.14 -3.85
CA TRP A 566 10.60 -25.93 -5.27
C TRP A 566 11.44 -27.05 -5.86
N VAL A 567 11.19 -27.29 -7.15
CA VAL A 567 11.79 -28.33 -7.98
C VAL A 567 12.50 -27.67 -9.16
N ALA A 568 13.40 -28.36 -9.85
CA ALA A 568 14.11 -27.80 -11.01
C ALA A 568 13.17 -27.13 -12.04
N LEU A 569 12.01 -27.74 -12.32
CA LEU A 569 10.99 -27.15 -13.21
C LEU A 569 10.47 -25.79 -12.71
N THR A 570 10.20 -25.66 -11.40
CA THR A 570 9.73 -24.38 -10.84
C THR A 570 10.76 -23.27 -11.00
N PHE A 571 12.07 -23.56 -10.92
CA PHE A 571 13.13 -22.56 -11.15
C PHE A 571 13.27 -22.15 -12.62
N ALA A 572 13.09 -23.09 -13.55
CA ALA A 572 13.05 -22.78 -14.99
C ALA A 572 11.85 -21.88 -15.33
N VAL A 573 10.67 -22.18 -14.78
CA VAL A 573 9.47 -21.34 -14.95
C VAL A 573 9.64 -19.98 -14.29
N LEU A 574 10.29 -19.92 -13.12
CA LEU A 574 10.54 -18.68 -12.39
C LEU A 574 11.27 -17.63 -13.25
N HIS A 575 12.28 -18.06 -14.01
CA HIS A 575 13.13 -17.21 -14.83
C HIS A 575 12.72 -17.16 -16.31
N SER A 576 11.58 -17.76 -16.68
CA SER A 576 11.07 -17.81 -18.07
C SER A 576 11.92 -18.61 -19.06
N HIS A 577 12.66 -19.62 -18.58
CA HIS A 577 13.49 -20.48 -19.45
C HIS A 577 12.63 -21.56 -20.10
N LEU A 578 11.97 -21.20 -21.22
CA LEU A 578 11.02 -22.07 -21.93
C LEU A 578 11.66 -23.37 -22.44
N SER A 579 12.87 -23.29 -22.99
CA SER A 579 13.61 -24.44 -23.52
C SER A 579 14.00 -25.43 -22.42
N VAL A 580 14.49 -24.95 -21.28
CA VAL A 580 14.79 -25.80 -20.12
C VAL A 580 13.51 -26.43 -19.57
N ALA A 581 12.41 -25.69 -19.49
CA ALA A 581 11.13 -26.24 -19.07
C ALA A 581 10.62 -27.34 -20.02
N GLN A 582 10.79 -27.16 -21.34
CA GLN A 582 10.51 -28.19 -22.35
C GLN A 582 11.33 -29.46 -22.10
N LEU A 583 12.65 -29.34 -21.96
CA LEU A 583 13.55 -30.47 -21.72
C LEU A 583 13.19 -31.24 -20.45
N LEU A 584 12.88 -30.53 -19.36
CA LEU A 584 12.50 -31.17 -18.08
C LEU A 584 11.15 -31.91 -18.19
N LEU A 585 10.15 -31.33 -18.87
CA LEU A 585 8.86 -31.97 -19.08
C LEU A 585 8.93 -33.17 -20.04
N GLU A 586 9.76 -33.08 -21.09
CA GLU A 586 10.03 -34.19 -22.00
C GLU A 586 10.78 -35.34 -21.31
N ALA A 587 11.66 -35.02 -20.35
CA ALA A 587 12.35 -35.99 -19.50
C ALA A 587 11.44 -36.63 -18.43
N GLY A 588 10.20 -36.16 -18.30
CA GLY A 588 9.19 -36.74 -17.39
C GLY A 588 9.11 -36.11 -16.00
N ALA A 589 9.57 -34.86 -15.83
CA ALA A 589 9.36 -34.11 -14.59
C ALA A 589 7.86 -33.89 -14.30
N ASP A 590 7.48 -33.86 -13.02
CA ASP A 590 6.10 -33.60 -12.64
C ASP A 590 5.69 -32.15 -12.97
N VAL A 591 4.56 -32.00 -13.67
CA VAL A 591 4.02 -30.72 -14.16
C VAL A 591 3.56 -29.83 -13.00
N GLU A 592 3.06 -30.44 -11.92
CA GLU A 592 2.64 -29.72 -10.71
C GLU A 592 3.82 -29.45 -9.75
N GLY A 593 4.97 -30.06 -10.02
CA GLY A 593 6.16 -29.98 -9.17
C GLY A 593 5.94 -30.57 -7.77
N GLY A 594 6.56 -29.98 -6.75
CA GLY A 594 6.54 -30.49 -5.37
C GLY A 594 5.26 -30.19 -4.57
N ALA A 595 4.27 -29.52 -5.17
CA ALA A 595 3.13 -28.94 -4.45
C ALA A 595 2.18 -29.98 -3.81
N LEU A 596 2.19 -31.24 -4.29
CA LEU A 596 1.26 -32.29 -3.86
C LEU A 596 1.76 -33.16 -2.69
N LEU A 597 3.03 -33.04 -2.30
CA LEU A 597 3.72 -34.19 -1.68
C LEU A 597 3.86 -34.17 -0.15
N ASP A 598 3.48 -33.14 0.62
CA ASP A 598 3.40 -33.31 2.09
C ASP A 598 2.64 -32.21 2.85
N GLY A 599 1.79 -32.62 3.79
CA GLY A 599 0.86 -31.77 4.55
C GLY A 599 1.45 -30.93 5.70
N GLN A 600 2.74 -30.58 5.69
CA GLN A 600 3.35 -29.74 6.75
C GLN A 600 4.00 -28.46 6.23
N GLU A 601 3.46 -27.31 6.64
CA GLU A 601 4.08 -25.96 6.62
C GLU A 601 4.94 -25.61 5.38
N SER A 602 4.34 -25.22 4.25
CA SER A 602 4.87 -24.14 3.37
C SER A 602 4.03 -23.93 2.10
N SER A 603 3.90 -22.67 1.69
CA SER A 603 3.26 -22.15 0.47
C SER A 603 4.07 -22.45 -0.81
N ALA A 604 4.05 -23.67 -1.31
CA ALA A 604 4.68 -23.98 -2.60
C ALA A 604 3.72 -23.58 -3.74
N GLU A 605 3.93 -22.44 -4.39
CA GLU A 605 3.19 -22.07 -5.61
C GLU A 605 3.47 -23.09 -6.72
N THR A 606 2.44 -23.53 -7.46
CA THR A 606 2.65 -24.45 -8.59
C THR A 606 3.36 -23.75 -9.76
N PRO A 607 4.08 -24.48 -10.62
CA PRO A 607 4.66 -23.91 -11.84
C PRO A 607 3.64 -23.10 -12.66
N LEU A 608 2.39 -23.58 -12.75
CA LEU A 608 1.32 -22.89 -13.47
C LEU A 608 0.91 -21.58 -12.77
N GLN A 609 0.81 -21.55 -11.45
CA GLN A 609 0.53 -20.33 -10.69
C GLN A 609 1.63 -19.27 -10.88
N LEU A 610 2.91 -19.69 -10.85
CA LEU A 610 4.06 -18.83 -11.10
C LEU A 610 4.06 -18.23 -12.52
N ALA A 611 3.78 -19.05 -13.53
CA ALA A 611 3.68 -18.60 -14.92
C ALA A 611 2.48 -17.66 -15.13
N ALA A 612 1.35 -17.93 -14.44
CA ALA A 612 0.15 -17.10 -14.52
C ALA A 612 0.34 -15.73 -13.86
N ALA A 613 1.03 -15.68 -12.72
CA ALA A 613 1.37 -14.43 -12.02
C ALA A 613 2.35 -13.57 -12.83
N ALA A 614 3.27 -14.19 -13.56
CA ALA A 614 4.26 -13.48 -14.39
C ALA A 614 3.75 -13.08 -15.78
N GLY A 615 2.62 -13.63 -16.22
CA GLY A 615 2.06 -13.34 -17.54
C GLY A 615 2.71 -14.10 -18.70
N TYR A 616 3.46 -15.17 -18.42
CA TYR A 616 4.19 -15.96 -19.43
C TYR A 616 3.23 -16.85 -20.23
N TYR A 617 2.60 -16.28 -21.27
CA TYR A 617 1.58 -16.96 -22.07
C TYR A 617 2.04 -18.28 -22.70
N GLU A 618 3.25 -18.33 -23.25
CA GLU A 618 3.80 -19.53 -23.88
C GLU A 618 4.09 -20.63 -22.85
N MET A 619 4.68 -20.25 -21.71
CA MET A 619 4.92 -21.16 -20.59
C MET A 619 3.61 -21.73 -20.02
N VAL A 620 2.59 -20.89 -19.84
CA VAL A 620 1.25 -21.34 -19.44
C VAL A 620 0.66 -22.32 -20.46
N SER A 621 0.81 -22.04 -21.76
CA SER A 621 0.30 -22.92 -22.81
C SER A 621 1.01 -24.28 -22.84
N LEU A 622 2.32 -24.30 -22.57
CA LEU A 622 3.14 -25.49 -22.45
C LEU A 622 2.74 -26.34 -21.23
N LEU A 623 2.68 -25.74 -20.04
CA LEU A 623 2.28 -26.45 -18.82
C LEU A 623 0.86 -27.03 -18.94
N LEU A 624 -0.08 -26.27 -19.51
CA LEU A 624 -1.43 -26.77 -19.75
C LEU A 624 -1.48 -27.89 -20.80
N ALA A 625 -0.58 -27.89 -21.80
CA ALA A 625 -0.51 -28.97 -22.79
C ALA A 625 -0.01 -30.28 -22.18
N HIS A 626 0.83 -30.21 -21.14
CA HIS A 626 1.30 -31.37 -20.37
C HIS A 626 0.35 -31.78 -19.23
N GLY A 627 -0.81 -31.13 -19.08
CA GLY A 627 -1.87 -31.56 -18.16
C GLY A 627 -1.93 -30.83 -16.83
N ALA A 628 -1.34 -29.64 -16.71
CA ALA A 628 -1.41 -28.83 -15.49
C ALA A 628 -2.86 -28.48 -15.09
N ASP A 629 -3.20 -28.59 -13.80
CA ASP A 629 -4.52 -28.30 -13.26
C ASP A 629 -4.63 -26.83 -12.80
N PRO A 630 -5.47 -25.99 -13.45
CA PRO A 630 -5.66 -24.60 -13.04
C PRO A 630 -6.43 -24.44 -11.72
N LEU A 631 -7.14 -25.47 -11.26
CA LEU A 631 -7.93 -25.42 -10.03
C LEU A 631 -7.16 -25.97 -8.82
N LEU A 632 -5.93 -26.45 -9.01
CA LEU A 632 -5.12 -26.95 -7.90
C LEU A 632 -4.95 -25.86 -6.83
N ARG A 633 -5.48 -26.13 -5.64
CA ARG A 633 -5.24 -25.33 -4.43
C ARG A 633 -4.12 -26.00 -3.66
N VAL A 634 -3.06 -25.25 -3.39
CA VAL A 634 -2.00 -25.73 -2.51
C VAL A 634 -2.45 -25.40 -1.09
N HIS A 635 -2.97 -26.41 -0.40
CA HIS A 635 -3.40 -26.27 0.99
C HIS A 635 -2.22 -25.84 1.86
N HIS A 636 -2.36 -24.71 2.56
CA HIS A 636 -1.45 -24.36 3.64
C HIS A 636 -1.58 -25.40 4.75
N GLY A 637 -0.60 -26.29 4.90
CA GLY A 637 -0.64 -27.37 5.90
C GLY A 637 -0.64 -26.84 7.35
N ASN A 638 -1.82 -26.69 7.95
CA ASN A 638 -2.19 -27.02 9.35
C ASN A 638 -3.65 -26.61 9.65
N SER A 639 -4.58 -27.56 9.56
CA SER A 639 -6.04 -27.40 9.81
C SER A 639 -6.44 -26.74 11.16
N LEU A 640 -5.50 -26.52 12.09
CA LEU A 640 -5.74 -25.81 13.37
C LEU A 640 -5.21 -24.37 13.42
N MET A 641 -4.49 -23.91 12.40
CA MET A 641 -4.05 -22.50 12.21
C MET A 641 -4.43 -21.95 10.81
N SER A 642 -5.18 -22.73 10.02
CA SER A 642 -5.36 -22.59 8.57
C SER A 642 -6.74 -22.02 8.13
N PRO A 643 -7.22 -20.91 8.70
CA PRO A 643 -8.00 -19.96 7.91
C PRO A 643 -7.20 -18.71 7.54
N LEU A 644 -5.99 -18.51 8.10
CA LEU A 644 -5.30 -17.21 8.10
C LEU A 644 -4.58 -16.79 6.81
N TYR A 645 -4.39 -17.71 5.85
CA TYR A 645 -3.73 -17.43 4.56
C TYR A 645 -4.72 -17.74 3.43
N GLU A 646 -5.06 -16.74 2.61
CA GLU A 646 -5.96 -16.91 1.47
C GLU A 646 -5.24 -17.66 0.34
N ASP A 647 -5.67 -18.89 0.06
CA ASP A 647 -5.15 -19.67 -1.08
C ASP A 647 -5.52 -18.97 -2.41
N MET A 648 -4.53 -18.32 -3.04
CA MET A 648 -4.69 -17.73 -4.38
C MET A 648 -4.66 -18.82 -5.46
N ASN A 649 -5.69 -18.87 -6.29
CA ASN A 649 -5.79 -19.76 -7.46
C ASN A 649 -5.04 -19.16 -8.66
N CYS A 650 -4.75 -19.95 -9.71
CA CYS A 650 -4.09 -19.42 -10.92
C CYS A 650 -4.91 -18.31 -11.62
N PHE A 651 -6.25 -18.41 -11.62
CA PHE A 651 -7.14 -17.38 -12.13
C PHE A 651 -7.00 -16.07 -11.34
N SER A 652 -6.86 -16.20 -10.02
CA SER A 652 -6.68 -15.10 -9.09
C SER A 652 -5.33 -14.42 -9.30
N TYR A 653 -4.24 -15.16 -9.50
CA TYR A 653 -2.93 -14.62 -9.86
C TYR A 653 -2.97 -13.86 -11.20
N ALA A 654 -3.52 -14.48 -12.25
CA ALA A 654 -3.62 -13.81 -13.56
C ALA A 654 -4.46 -12.53 -13.50
N ALA A 655 -5.57 -12.55 -12.75
CA ALA A 655 -6.46 -11.40 -12.60
C ALA A 655 -5.86 -10.30 -11.70
N ALA A 656 -5.16 -10.69 -10.63
CA ALA A 656 -4.46 -9.78 -9.72
C ALA A 656 -3.36 -8.98 -10.43
N HIS A 657 -2.69 -9.56 -11.42
CA HIS A 657 -1.66 -8.88 -12.22
C HIS A 657 -2.18 -8.25 -13.52
N GLY A 658 -3.48 -8.38 -13.83
CA GLY A 658 -4.06 -7.83 -15.05
C GLY A 658 -3.73 -8.59 -16.34
N HIS A 659 -3.25 -9.83 -16.25
CA HIS A 659 -2.87 -10.66 -17.39
C HIS A 659 -4.09 -11.26 -18.12
N ARG A 660 -4.81 -10.41 -18.84
CA ARG A 660 -6.03 -10.74 -19.60
C ARG A 660 -5.86 -11.93 -20.56
N ASN A 661 -4.76 -11.98 -21.31
CA ASN A 661 -4.52 -13.04 -22.31
C ASN A 661 -4.28 -14.40 -21.65
N VAL A 662 -3.58 -14.42 -20.52
CA VAL A 662 -3.37 -15.62 -19.72
C VAL A 662 -4.69 -16.09 -19.12
N LEU A 663 -5.49 -15.17 -18.56
CA LEU A 663 -6.81 -15.50 -18.02
C LEU A 663 -7.71 -16.14 -19.09
N ARG A 664 -7.76 -15.57 -20.29
CA ARG A 664 -8.49 -16.16 -21.43
C ARG A 664 -7.98 -17.55 -21.78
N ARG A 665 -6.65 -17.76 -21.79
CA ARG A 665 -6.05 -19.08 -22.07
C ARG A 665 -6.44 -20.12 -21.02
N LEU A 666 -6.42 -19.75 -19.74
CA LEU A 666 -6.85 -20.62 -18.63
C LEU A 666 -8.34 -20.97 -18.74
N LEU A 667 -9.17 -20.01 -19.16
CA LEU A 667 -10.62 -20.21 -19.31
C LEU A 667 -10.98 -21.16 -20.46
N LEU A 668 -10.15 -21.22 -21.52
CA LEU A 668 -10.37 -22.08 -22.69
C LEU A 668 -10.17 -23.58 -22.41
N GLN A 669 -9.59 -23.97 -21.27
CA GLN A 669 -9.35 -25.38 -20.95
C GLN A 669 -10.67 -26.15 -20.73
N PRO A 670 -10.81 -27.36 -21.32
CA PRO A 670 -11.98 -28.20 -21.15
C PRO A 670 -12.11 -28.67 -19.71
N GLN A 671 -13.35 -28.67 -19.20
CA GLN A 671 -13.65 -29.10 -17.83
C GLN A 671 -13.42 -30.61 -17.69
N HIS A 672 -12.38 -31.02 -16.98
CA HIS A 672 -12.33 -32.38 -16.45
C HIS A 672 -13.29 -32.47 -15.26
N ARG A 673 -14.43 -33.14 -15.45
CA ARG A 673 -15.30 -33.59 -14.36
C ARG A 673 -14.55 -34.65 -13.54
N LYS A 674 -13.57 -34.26 -12.72
CA LYS A 674 -13.25 -35.07 -11.55
C LYS A 674 -14.43 -34.84 -10.61
N GLU A 675 -15.17 -35.91 -10.34
CA GLU A 675 -16.32 -35.91 -9.45
C GLU A 675 -15.98 -35.11 -8.19
N ASP A 676 -16.80 -34.09 -7.89
CA ASP A 676 -16.62 -33.17 -6.79
C ASP A 676 -16.64 -33.94 -5.45
N ILE A 677 -15.50 -34.47 -5.03
CA ILE A 677 -15.29 -34.88 -3.64
C ILE A 677 -15.07 -33.57 -2.88
N LEU A 678 -16.18 -32.91 -2.53
CA LEU A 678 -16.17 -31.81 -1.56
C LEU A 678 -15.46 -32.30 -0.30
N SER A 679 -14.57 -31.49 0.26
CA SER A 679 -13.95 -31.83 1.54
C SER A 679 -15.02 -31.87 2.62
N LEU A 680 -14.83 -32.68 3.67
CA LEU A 680 -15.79 -32.80 4.77
C LEU A 680 -16.12 -31.43 5.40
N GLU A 681 -15.18 -30.48 5.35
CA GLU A 681 -15.35 -29.09 5.78
C GLU A 681 -16.32 -28.29 4.89
N GLU A 682 -16.28 -28.47 3.56
CA GLU A 682 -17.25 -27.82 2.66
C GLU A 682 -18.67 -28.37 2.85
N ILE A 683 -18.79 -29.67 3.13
CA ILE A 683 -20.08 -30.32 3.44
C ILE A 683 -20.63 -29.85 4.80
N LEU A 684 -19.75 -29.66 5.80
CA LEU A 684 -20.14 -29.25 7.15
C LEU A 684 -20.39 -27.75 7.28
N ALA A 685 -19.73 -26.90 6.48
CA ALA A 685 -19.95 -25.46 6.45
C ALA A 685 -21.27 -25.08 5.74
N GLU A 686 -21.81 -25.94 4.87
CA GLU A 686 -23.06 -25.70 4.13
C GLU A 686 -24.33 -26.11 4.89
N GLY A 687 -24.22 -26.66 6.12
CA GLY A 687 -25.32 -26.83 7.07
C GLY A 687 -26.68 -27.20 6.47
N VAL A 688 -26.83 -28.40 5.89
CA VAL A 688 -28.09 -29.01 5.40
C VAL A 688 -29.21 -27.99 5.10
N GLU A 689 -29.02 -27.13 4.09
CA GLU A 689 -30.18 -26.58 3.41
C GLU A 689 -30.70 -27.69 2.48
N GLU A 690 -31.89 -28.20 2.79
CA GLU A 690 -32.63 -29.08 1.90
C GLU A 690 -32.89 -28.32 0.59
N GLU A 691 -32.02 -28.51 -0.41
CA GLU A 691 -32.31 -28.07 -1.78
C GLU A 691 -33.55 -28.86 -2.24
N GLU A 692 -34.71 -28.19 -2.26
CA GLU A 692 -35.92 -28.70 -2.92
C GLU A 692 -35.57 -29.01 -4.38
N GLU A 693 -35.55 -30.30 -4.73
CA GLU A 693 -35.46 -30.82 -6.09
C GLU A 693 -36.72 -30.45 -6.90
N GLU A 694 -36.89 -29.19 -7.29
CA GLU A 694 -37.78 -28.81 -8.38
C GLU A 694 -37.01 -28.03 -9.44
N GLU A 695 -36.61 -28.74 -10.51
CA GLU A 695 -36.74 -28.33 -11.93
C GLU A 695 -35.73 -29.09 -12.83
N ALA A 696 -35.98 -30.38 -13.01
CA ALA A 696 -35.51 -31.11 -14.18
C ALA A 696 -36.68 -31.28 -15.16
N LYS A 697 -37.18 -30.18 -15.77
CA LYS A 697 -38.12 -30.24 -16.92
C LYS A 697 -38.45 -28.92 -17.64
N THR A 698 -37.47 -28.08 -17.98
CA THR A 698 -37.65 -27.06 -19.04
C THR A 698 -36.37 -26.88 -19.84
N ALA A 699 -36.16 -27.77 -20.80
CA ALA A 699 -35.24 -27.56 -21.91
C ALA A 699 -35.92 -26.63 -22.93
N ASP A 700 -35.62 -25.32 -22.89
CA ASP A 700 -35.39 -24.46 -24.06
C ASP A 700 -35.27 -22.99 -23.63
N SER A 701 -34.03 -22.54 -23.38
CA SER A 701 -33.60 -21.20 -23.76
C SER A 701 -32.07 -21.23 -23.97
N PRO A 702 -31.53 -20.68 -25.07
CA PRO A 702 -30.10 -20.66 -25.30
C PRO A 702 -29.51 -19.47 -24.54
N SER A 703 -29.20 -19.63 -23.26
CA SER A 703 -28.23 -18.73 -22.63
C SER A 703 -26.83 -19.17 -23.09
N PRO A 704 -26.00 -18.28 -23.68
CA PRO A 704 -24.71 -18.63 -24.26
C PRO A 704 -23.61 -18.83 -23.21
N VAL A 705 -23.97 -18.92 -21.92
CA VAL A 705 -23.02 -18.90 -20.81
C VAL A 705 -22.84 -20.34 -20.30
N PRO A 706 -21.64 -20.94 -20.41
CA PRO A 706 -21.40 -22.29 -19.92
C PRO A 706 -21.72 -22.38 -18.43
N ARG A 707 -22.51 -23.38 -18.00
CA ARG A 707 -22.70 -23.67 -16.57
C ARG A 707 -21.33 -24.04 -15.97
N LEU A 708 -20.79 -23.17 -15.13
CA LEU A 708 -19.51 -23.35 -14.43
C LEU A 708 -19.72 -24.22 -13.18
N CYS A 709 -18.77 -25.10 -12.83
CA CYS A 709 -18.84 -25.85 -11.56
C CYS A 709 -18.69 -24.92 -10.35
N LYS A 710 -19.22 -25.32 -9.17
CA LYS A 710 -19.20 -24.52 -7.94
C LYS A 710 -17.77 -24.10 -7.56
N ALA A 711 -16.79 -25.01 -7.64
CA ALA A 711 -15.38 -24.72 -7.36
C ALA A 711 -14.76 -23.66 -8.29
N ARG A 712 -15.05 -23.74 -9.60
CA ARG A 712 -14.60 -22.76 -10.60
C ARG A 712 -15.30 -21.42 -10.42
N MET A 713 -16.58 -21.40 -10.07
CA MET A 713 -17.29 -20.16 -9.73
C MET A 713 -16.66 -19.47 -8.52
N LYS A 714 -16.36 -20.19 -7.43
CA LYS A 714 -15.65 -19.64 -6.26
C LYS A 714 -14.27 -19.07 -6.65
N ALA A 715 -13.51 -19.78 -7.48
CA ALA A 715 -12.21 -19.29 -7.97
C ALA A 715 -12.32 -18.01 -8.83
N LEU A 716 -13.33 -17.94 -9.71
CA LEU A 716 -13.56 -16.75 -10.55
C LEU A 716 -14.10 -15.56 -9.75
N GLN A 717 -14.91 -15.79 -8.71
CA GLN A 717 -15.31 -14.73 -7.77
C GLN A 717 -14.11 -14.15 -7.03
N GLN A 718 -13.16 -14.99 -6.61
CA GLN A 718 -11.91 -14.55 -6.00
C GLN A 718 -11.03 -13.77 -6.99
N ALA A 719 -10.93 -14.23 -8.24
CA ALA A 719 -10.25 -13.48 -9.30
C ALA A 719 -10.90 -12.11 -9.57
N ALA A 720 -12.23 -12.02 -9.53
CA ALA A 720 -12.97 -10.77 -9.69
C ALA A 720 -12.70 -9.79 -8.53
N TYR A 721 -12.58 -10.31 -7.29
CA TYR A 721 -12.22 -9.50 -6.13
C TYR A 721 -10.83 -8.87 -6.30
N TYR A 722 -9.79 -9.67 -6.60
CA TYR A 722 -8.43 -9.13 -6.73
C TYR A 722 -8.25 -8.19 -7.92
N SER A 723 -8.88 -8.49 -9.06
CA SER A 723 -8.83 -7.57 -10.21
C SER A 723 -9.52 -6.24 -9.92
N ALA A 724 -10.63 -6.23 -9.18
CA ALA A 724 -11.31 -5.00 -8.78
C ALA A 724 -10.50 -4.18 -7.78
N GLU A 725 -9.97 -4.82 -6.74
CA GLU A 725 -9.17 -4.15 -5.71
C GLU A 725 -7.90 -3.52 -6.29
N HIS A 726 -7.24 -4.19 -7.25
CA HIS A 726 -6.05 -3.64 -7.92
C HIS A 726 -6.42 -2.69 -9.08
N GLY A 727 -7.70 -2.52 -9.41
CA GLY A 727 -8.20 -1.58 -10.41
C GLY A 727 -8.09 -2.04 -11.87
N TYR A 728 -7.94 -3.33 -12.14
CA TYR A 728 -7.95 -3.91 -13.50
C TYR A 728 -9.38 -4.04 -14.04
N LEU A 729 -10.00 -2.90 -14.35
CA LEU A 729 -11.39 -2.80 -14.80
C LEU A 729 -11.71 -3.67 -16.03
N ASP A 730 -10.79 -3.79 -16.98
CA ASP A 730 -11.03 -4.61 -18.17
C ASP A 730 -11.17 -6.10 -17.82
N VAL A 731 -10.40 -6.58 -16.85
CA VAL A 731 -10.46 -7.97 -16.37
C VAL A 731 -11.72 -8.21 -15.55
N THR A 732 -12.12 -7.27 -14.70
CA THR A 732 -13.36 -7.41 -13.91
C THR A 732 -14.59 -7.48 -14.79
N MET A 733 -14.66 -6.65 -15.84
CA MET A 733 -15.76 -6.66 -16.79
C MET A 733 -15.81 -7.95 -17.61
N GLU A 734 -14.67 -8.52 -18.01
CA GLU A 734 -14.65 -9.84 -18.68
C GLU A 734 -15.14 -10.97 -17.76
N LEU A 735 -14.71 -10.97 -16.50
CA LEU A 735 -15.20 -11.94 -15.51
C LEU A 735 -16.71 -11.82 -15.31
N ARG A 736 -17.25 -10.59 -15.38
CA ARG A 736 -18.69 -10.35 -15.38
C ARG A 736 -19.38 -10.91 -16.62
N GLU A 737 -18.84 -10.69 -17.83
CA GLU A 737 -19.37 -11.25 -19.09
C GLU A 737 -19.44 -12.78 -19.07
N ILE A 738 -18.52 -13.44 -18.34
CA ILE A 738 -18.47 -14.90 -18.16
C ILE A 738 -19.56 -15.39 -17.18
N GLY A 739 -20.26 -14.49 -16.47
CA GLY A 739 -21.37 -14.82 -15.57
C GLY A 739 -21.03 -14.76 -14.07
N VAL A 740 -19.92 -14.14 -13.67
CA VAL A 740 -19.63 -13.91 -12.25
C VAL A 740 -20.61 -12.85 -11.69
N PRO A 741 -21.30 -13.12 -10.56
CA PRO A 741 -22.21 -12.16 -9.96
C PRO A 741 -21.47 -10.98 -9.33
N TRP A 742 -22.09 -9.80 -9.31
CA TRP A 742 -21.56 -8.64 -8.59
C TRP A 742 -21.67 -8.87 -7.08
N ARG A 743 -20.55 -8.69 -6.39
CA ARG A 743 -20.55 -8.35 -4.95
C ARG A 743 -20.46 -6.84 -4.81
N LEU A 744 -21.08 -6.28 -3.77
CA LEU A 744 -21.13 -4.82 -3.56
C LEU A 744 -19.74 -4.17 -3.65
N HIS A 745 -18.76 -4.73 -2.94
CA HIS A 745 -17.40 -4.22 -2.91
C HIS A 745 -16.74 -4.19 -4.31
N ILE A 746 -16.85 -5.29 -5.06
CA ILE A 746 -16.29 -5.42 -6.42
C ILE A 746 -16.93 -4.40 -7.37
N TRP A 747 -18.25 -4.23 -7.27
CA TRP A 747 -18.99 -3.25 -8.06
C TRP A 747 -18.55 -1.82 -7.71
N LEU A 748 -18.43 -1.50 -6.42
CA LEU A 748 -18.04 -0.17 -5.95
C LEU A 748 -16.62 0.21 -6.39
N GLN A 749 -15.65 -0.70 -6.24
CA GLN A 749 -14.28 -0.46 -6.73
C GLN A 749 -14.24 -0.31 -8.26
N SER A 750 -15.04 -1.11 -8.98
CA SER A 750 -15.14 -1.01 -10.44
C SER A 750 -15.76 0.33 -10.88
N LEU A 751 -16.79 0.81 -10.18
CA LEU A 751 -17.41 2.11 -10.42
C LEU A 751 -16.43 3.26 -10.17
N HIS A 752 -15.73 3.21 -9.03
CA HIS A 752 -14.72 4.21 -8.67
C HIS A 752 -13.62 4.27 -9.72
N ARG A 753 -13.11 3.12 -10.17
CA ARG A 753 -12.08 3.06 -11.22
C ARG A 753 -12.60 3.53 -12.58
N ALA A 754 -13.84 3.20 -12.94
CA ALA A 754 -14.46 3.66 -14.18
C ALA A 754 -14.63 5.18 -14.21
N GLN A 755 -14.96 5.80 -13.08
CA GLN A 755 -15.01 7.25 -12.92
C GLN A 755 -13.63 7.89 -13.07
N GLN A 756 -12.61 7.36 -12.39
CA GLN A 756 -11.23 7.86 -12.51
C GLN A 756 -10.72 7.82 -13.96
N LEU A 757 -11.10 6.80 -14.73
CA LEU A 757 -10.73 6.64 -16.14
C LEU A 757 -11.67 7.39 -17.11
N CYS A 758 -12.69 8.10 -16.60
CA CYS A 758 -13.73 8.78 -17.39
C CYS A 758 -14.36 7.88 -18.47
N ARG A 759 -14.65 6.62 -18.14
CA ARG A 759 -15.23 5.64 -19.08
C ARG A 759 -16.75 5.57 -18.95
N ASP A 760 -17.44 6.56 -19.50
CA ASP A 760 -18.89 6.74 -19.37
C ASP A 760 -19.70 5.49 -19.78
N LYS A 761 -19.30 4.80 -20.85
CA LYS A 761 -19.98 3.56 -21.31
C LYS A 761 -19.98 2.46 -20.25
N VAL A 762 -18.85 2.28 -19.56
CA VAL A 762 -18.71 1.27 -18.51
C VAL A 762 -19.48 1.70 -17.27
N ILE A 763 -19.43 2.99 -16.93
CA ILE A 763 -20.24 3.56 -15.84
C ILE A 763 -21.73 3.29 -16.08
N VAL A 764 -22.24 3.55 -17.29
CA VAL A 764 -23.65 3.27 -17.62
C VAL A 764 -23.96 1.78 -17.45
N SER A 765 -23.10 0.87 -17.91
CA SER A 765 -23.28 -0.58 -17.73
C SER A 765 -23.33 -0.96 -16.25
N LEU A 766 -22.39 -0.48 -15.44
CA LEU A 766 -22.32 -0.76 -14.01
C LEU A 766 -23.56 -0.24 -13.27
N LEU A 767 -24.01 0.98 -13.59
CA LEU A 767 -25.21 1.56 -12.99
C LEU A 767 -26.49 0.82 -13.41
N THR A 768 -26.57 0.31 -14.65
CA THR A 768 -27.71 -0.51 -15.08
C THR A 768 -27.77 -1.86 -14.39
N GLU A 769 -26.63 -2.41 -13.99
CA GLU A 769 -26.53 -3.71 -13.34
C GLU A 769 -26.60 -3.66 -11.81
N PHE A 770 -26.64 -2.47 -11.20
CA PHE A 770 -26.77 -2.31 -9.75
C PHE A 770 -27.91 -3.14 -9.11
N PRO A 771 -29.12 -3.24 -9.70
CA PRO A 771 -30.19 -4.06 -9.14
C PRO A 771 -29.90 -5.57 -9.06
N SER A 772 -28.81 -6.04 -9.68
CA SER A 772 -28.37 -7.44 -9.57
C SER A 772 -27.61 -7.75 -8.27
N ILE A 773 -27.27 -6.72 -7.47
CA ILE A 773 -26.64 -6.88 -6.16
C ILE A 773 -27.73 -7.19 -5.13
N ARG A 774 -27.53 -8.22 -4.31
CA ARG A 774 -28.50 -8.59 -3.25
C ARG A 774 -28.52 -7.51 -2.17
N THR A 775 -29.70 -7.19 -1.65
CA THR A 775 -29.87 -6.21 -0.56
C THR A 775 -29.21 -6.65 0.76
N GLU A 776 -28.95 -7.95 0.92
CA GLU A 776 -28.22 -8.53 2.04
C GLU A 776 -26.73 -8.18 2.02
N ASP A 777 -26.17 -7.89 0.84
CA ASP A 777 -24.77 -7.51 0.66
C ASP A 777 -24.53 -6.00 0.90
N TYR A 778 -25.57 -5.25 1.30
CA TYR A 778 -25.43 -3.82 1.62
C TYR A 778 -24.64 -3.65 2.92
N GLY A 779 -23.36 -3.29 2.77
CA GLY A 779 -22.43 -3.04 3.87
C GLY A 779 -22.18 -1.55 4.14
N PRO A 780 -21.41 -1.24 5.20
CA PRO A 780 -21.08 0.14 5.59
C PRO A 780 -20.29 0.91 4.51
N GLU A 781 -19.54 0.21 3.64
CA GLU A 781 -18.81 0.82 2.52
C GLU A 781 -19.75 1.53 1.52
N LEU A 782 -20.98 1.05 1.35
CA LEU A 782 -21.99 1.73 0.53
C LEU A 782 -22.34 3.08 1.13
N LEU A 783 -22.44 3.18 2.45
CA LEU A 783 -22.79 4.43 3.14
C LEU A 783 -21.63 5.42 3.17
N SER A 784 -20.43 4.94 3.52
CA SER A 784 -19.26 5.81 3.73
C SER A 784 -18.61 6.26 2.44
N THR A 785 -18.61 5.42 1.40
CA THR A 785 -17.90 5.68 0.14
C THR A 785 -18.82 5.64 -1.07
N GLY A 786 -19.72 4.65 -1.15
CA GLY A 786 -20.57 4.46 -2.34
C GLY A 786 -21.56 5.59 -2.62
N VAL A 787 -22.37 5.95 -1.63
CA VAL A 787 -23.36 7.03 -1.75
C VAL A 787 -22.67 8.38 -2.00
N PRO A 788 -21.66 8.81 -1.23
CA PRO A 788 -20.92 10.05 -1.52
C PRO A 788 -20.31 10.07 -2.91
N LEU A 789 -19.74 8.95 -3.38
CA LEU A 789 -19.19 8.83 -4.73
C LEU A 789 -20.27 9.05 -5.80
N MET A 790 -21.42 8.40 -5.66
CA MET A 790 -22.53 8.55 -6.60
C MET A 790 -23.11 9.97 -6.63
N PHE A 791 -23.19 10.65 -5.49
CA PHE A 791 -23.62 12.05 -5.44
C PHE A 791 -22.57 12.99 -6.05
N SER A 792 -21.29 12.73 -5.82
CA SER A 792 -20.19 13.44 -6.49
C SER A 792 -20.22 13.22 -8.01
N MET A 793 -20.54 12.00 -8.47
CA MET A 793 -20.76 11.71 -9.89
C MET A 793 -21.97 12.47 -10.44
N LEU A 794 -23.06 12.59 -9.68
CA LEU A 794 -24.23 13.37 -10.08
C LEU A 794 -23.89 14.86 -10.25
N GLU A 795 -23.06 15.41 -9.37
CA GLU A 795 -22.62 16.81 -9.41
C GLU A 795 -21.66 17.09 -10.56
N THR A 796 -20.76 16.16 -10.86
CA THR A 796 -19.69 16.33 -11.86
C THR A 796 -20.07 15.90 -13.27
N SER A 797 -21.00 14.95 -13.41
CA SER A 797 -21.39 14.39 -14.71
C SER A 797 -22.22 15.36 -15.53
N LYS A 798 -21.85 15.52 -16.81
CA LYS A 798 -22.61 16.29 -17.80
C LYS A 798 -23.47 15.39 -18.71
N ASP A 799 -23.27 14.08 -18.63
CA ASP A 799 -24.02 13.11 -19.42
C ASP A 799 -25.35 12.78 -18.74
N TYR A 800 -26.44 13.24 -19.37
CA TYR A 800 -27.80 13.01 -18.93
C TYR A 800 -28.15 11.52 -18.79
N VAL A 801 -27.53 10.62 -19.56
CA VAL A 801 -27.75 9.17 -19.45
C VAL A 801 -27.22 8.66 -18.10
N VAL A 802 -26.02 9.10 -17.70
CA VAL A 802 -25.41 8.74 -16.41
C VAL A 802 -26.26 9.29 -15.27
N THR A 803 -26.66 10.56 -15.33
CA THR A 803 -27.53 11.22 -14.34
C THR A 803 -28.85 10.47 -14.16
N LYS A 804 -29.50 10.06 -15.27
CA LYS A 804 -30.77 9.32 -15.24
C LYS A 804 -30.60 7.92 -14.63
N ARG A 805 -29.49 7.24 -14.90
CA ARG A 805 -29.20 5.93 -14.29
C ARG A 805 -28.86 6.06 -12.80
N LEU A 806 -28.10 7.07 -12.38
CA LEU A 806 -27.86 7.36 -10.97
C LEU A 806 -29.17 7.59 -10.21
N ALA A 807 -30.11 8.36 -10.77
CA ALA A 807 -31.43 8.55 -10.17
C ALA A 807 -32.24 7.26 -10.04
N SER A 808 -32.16 6.37 -11.04
CA SER A 808 -32.76 5.03 -10.93
C SER A 808 -32.15 4.21 -9.79
N VAL A 809 -30.83 4.32 -9.59
CA VAL A 809 -30.15 3.65 -8.48
C VAL A 809 -30.56 4.25 -7.14
N PHE A 810 -30.63 5.59 -7.01
CA PHE A 810 -31.09 6.24 -5.77
C PHE A 810 -32.52 5.86 -5.40
N ALA A 811 -33.42 5.81 -6.39
CA ALA A 811 -34.79 5.35 -6.19
C ALA A 811 -34.84 3.87 -5.74
N HIS A 812 -33.99 3.02 -6.31
CA HIS A 812 -33.86 1.62 -5.90
C HIS A 812 -33.32 1.48 -4.47
N CYS A 813 -32.27 2.23 -4.10
CA CYS A 813 -31.70 2.26 -2.75
C CYS A 813 -32.69 2.76 -1.69
N TYR A 814 -33.54 3.73 -2.04
CA TYR A 814 -34.58 4.23 -1.12
C TYR A 814 -35.69 3.19 -0.89
N GLY A 815 -36.01 2.41 -1.92
CA GLY A 815 -36.95 1.30 -1.88
C GLY A 815 -38.44 1.70 -1.92
N PRO A 816 -39.35 0.70 -1.97
CA PRO A 816 -40.80 0.93 -2.02
C PRO A 816 -41.43 1.16 -0.64
N SER A 817 -40.63 1.12 0.43
CA SER A 817 -41.12 1.22 1.81
C SER A 817 -41.71 2.61 2.10
N PRO A 818 -42.83 2.70 2.84
CA PRO A 818 -43.52 3.96 3.07
C PRO A 818 -42.65 4.95 3.85
N PHE A 819 -42.82 6.24 3.55
CA PHE A 819 -42.11 7.33 4.20
C PHE A 819 -42.34 7.30 5.72
N PRO A 820 -41.37 7.70 6.55
CA PRO A 820 -41.67 8.08 7.92
C PRO A 820 -42.73 9.19 7.87
N PRO A 821 -43.96 8.95 8.34
CA PRO A 821 -44.99 9.98 8.34
C PRO A 821 -44.54 11.10 9.27
N VAL A 822 -44.85 12.35 8.92
CA VAL A 822 -44.56 13.51 9.77
C VAL A 822 -45.09 13.23 11.19
N PRO A 823 -44.21 13.10 12.21
CA PRO A 823 -44.62 12.66 13.54
C PRO A 823 -45.73 13.57 14.10
N PRO A 824 -46.91 13.05 14.48
CA PRO A 824 -47.93 13.90 15.09
C PRO A 824 -47.39 14.51 16.38
N MET A 825 -47.59 15.81 16.57
CA MET A 825 -47.32 16.45 17.87
C MET A 825 -48.56 16.32 18.73
N ASP A 826 -48.47 15.57 19.83
CA ASP A 826 -49.45 15.64 20.92
C ASP A 826 -49.27 17.00 21.61
N VAL A 827 -50.09 17.96 21.21
CA VAL A 827 -50.14 19.27 21.83
C VAL A 827 -50.90 19.14 23.16
N THR A 828 -50.27 18.61 24.20
CA THR A 828 -50.71 18.90 25.58
C THR A 828 -50.15 20.26 25.98
N LEU A 829 -50.72 21.35 25.45
CA LEU A 829 -50.40 22.68 25.96
C LEU A 829 -51.10 22.87 27.30
N SER A 830 -50.33 22.82 28.38
CA SER A 830 -50.67 23.48 29.64
C SER A 830 -50.50 24.98 29.48
N THR A 831 -51.41 25.64 28.74
CA THR A 831 -51.56 27.10 28.82
C THR A 831 -52.83 27.38 29.58
N GLN A 832 -52.74 27.41 30.91
CA GLN A 832 -53.73 28.11 31.73
C GLN A 832 -53.61 29.61 31.41
N LEU A 833 -54.38 30.07 30.42
CA LEU A 833 -54.68 31.49 30.30
C LEU A 833 -55.66 31.82 31.43
N ASP A 834 -55.23 32.70 32.34
CA ASP A 834 -56.03 33.09 33.50
C ASP A 834 -57.31 33.79 33.03
N ILE A 835 -58.45 33.38 33.58
CA ILE A 835 -59.82 33.80 33.19
C ILE A 835 -59.96 35.34 33.29
N HIS A 836 -59.09 35.98 34.06
CA HIS A 836 -59.05 37.41 34.30
C HIS A 836 -58.68 38.30 33.09
N PHE A 837 -58.12 37.71 32.01
CA PHE A 837 -57.74 38.45 30.79
C PHE A 837 -58.81 38.42 29.68
N LEU A 838 -59.88 37.65 29.86
CA LEU A 838 -61.00 37.56 28.91
C LEU A 838 -62.14 38.50 29.35
N ASN A 839 -62.60 39.36 28.44
CA ASN A 839 -63.75 40.25 28.62
C ASN A 839 -63.58 41.34 29.71
N ASN A 840 -62.38 41.93 29.79
CA ASN A 840 -62.09 43.07 30.66
C ASN A 840 -62.17 44.39 29.88
N GLN A 841 -63.04 45.30 30.32
CA GLN A 841 -63.35 46.57 29.65
C GLN A 841 -62.19 47.58 29.69
N GLU A 842 -61.30 47.48 30.67
CA GLU A 842 -60.19 48.44 30.85
C GLU A 842 -58.97 48.13 29.96
N MET A 843 -58.88 46.91 29.44
CA MET A 843 -57.70 46.38 28.73
C MET A 843 -58.05 45.95 27.29
N SER A 844 -59.11 46.51 26.69
CA SER A 844 -59.58 46.10 25.36
C SER A 844 -59.46 47.22 24.32
N ASP A 845 -58.84 46.91 23.18
CA ASP A 845 -58.68 47.88 22.07
C ASP A 845 -59.84 47.83 21.07
N VAL A 846 -60.66 46.77 21.09
CA VAL A 846 -61.73 46.55 20.10
C VAL A 846 -62.98 45.98 20.79
N THR A 847 -64.16 46.47 20.39
CA THR A 847 -65.46 46.05 20.91
C THR A 847 -66.28 45.35 19.81
N PHE A 848 -66.84 44.19 20.15
CA PHE A 848 -67.76 43.44 19.28
C PHE A 848 -69.14 43.35 19.92
N LEU A 849 -70.14 43.07 19.10
CA LEU A 849 -71.50 42.75 19.54
C LEU A 849 -71.78 41.30 19.16
N VAL A 850 -71.78 40.41 20.16
CA VAL A 850 -72.09 38.98 19.99
C VAL A 850 -73.42 38.72 20.70
N ASP A 851 -74.42 38.22 19.97
CA ASP A 851 -75.79 37.97 20.46
C ASP A 851 -76.40 39.15 21.26
N GLY A 852 -76.20 40.38 20.78
CA GLY A 852 -76.79 41.57 21.38
C GLY A 852 -76.07 42.09 22.63
N ARG A 853 -74.90 41.54 23.01
CA ARG A 853 -74.09 42.00 24.15
C ARG A 853 -72.70 42.48 23.70
N PRO A 854 -72.18 43.57 24.30
CA PRO A 854 -70.83 44.05 23.99
C PRO A 854 -69.77 43.10 24.60
N PHE A 855 -68.84 42.66 23.76
CA PHE A 855 -67.72 41.79 24.09
C PHE A 855 -66.40 42.54 23.87
N PHE A 856 -65.55 42.58 24.90
CA PHE A 856 -64.33 43.38 24.94
C PHE A 856 -63.10 42.51 24.69
N ALA A 857 -62.33 42.80 23.64
CA ALA A 857 -61.15 42.03 23.25
C ALA A 857 -59.95 42.92 22.86
N HIS A 858 -58.74 42.43 23.12
CA HIS A 858 -57.49 43.03 22.64
C HIS A 858 -57.25 42.66 21.16
N ARG A 859 -56.52 43.48 20.39
CA ARG A 859 -56.11 43.14 19.02
C ARG A 859 -55.31 41.82 18.93
N VAL A 860 -54.66 41.44 20.03
CA VAL A 860 -53.97 40.15 20.23
C VAL A 860 -54.93 38.96 20.40
N LEU A 861 -56.19 39.18 20.77
CA LEU A 861 -57.25 38.15 20.84
C LEU A 861 -58.02 37.98 19.52
N LEU A 862 -57.98 38.98 18.63
CA LEU A 862 -58.46 38.89 17.23
C LEU A 862 -57.68 37.85 16.40
N MET A 863 -56.55 37.42 16.94
CA MET A 863 -55.90 36.12 16.77
C MET A 863 -56.82 34.94 17.13
N SER A 864 -58.13 35.05 16.87
CA SER A 864 -59.17 34.12 17.27
C SER A 864 -59.38 32.99 16.26
N MET A 865 -59.02 33.19 14.97
CA MET A 865 -58.79 32.05 14.08
C MET A 865 -57.61 31.20 14.55
N MET A 866 -56.58 31.85 15.13
CA MET A 866 -55.50 31.20 15.87
C MET A 866 -56.04 30.54 17.16
N MET A 867 -56.97 31.18 17.88
CA MET A 867 -57.61 30.56 19.06
C MET A 867 -58.55 29.41 18.73
N LYS A 868 -59.10 29.31 17.50
CA LYS A 868 -59.86 28.13 17.08
C LYS A 868 -58.97 26.87 17.03
N SER A 869 -57.67 27.05 16.81
CA SER A 869 -56.66 25.98 16.92
C SER A 869 -56.19 25.72 18.36
N LEU A 870 -56.42 26.65 19.30
CA LEU A 870 -56.04 26.54 20.72
C LEU A 870 -57.20 26.09 21.63
N TYR A 871 -58.47 26.38 21.29
CA TYR A 871 -59.64 26.06 22.13
C TYR A 871 -60.34 24.74 21.79
N CYS A 872 -60.14 24.19 20.60
CA CYS A 872 -60.40 22.78 20.35
C CYS A 872 -59.10 22.05 20.70
N GLY A 873 -59.01 21.44 21.88
CA GLY A 873 -57.81 20.75 22.38
C GLY A 873 -57.38 19.58 21.49
N GLY A 874 -56.78 19.89 20.35
CA GLY A 874 -56.36 18.94 19.32
C GLY A 874 -56.51 19.52 17.91
N THR A 875 -55.54 19.20 17.05
CA THR A 875 -55.55 19.50 15.61
C THR A 875 -56.56 18.64 14.82
N GLU A 876 -57.36 17.81 15.50
CA GLU A 876 -58.28 16.82 14.88
C GLU A 876 -59.48 17.44 14.14
N GLY A 877 -59.75 18.74 14.31
CA GLY A 877 -60.90 19.43 13.69
C GLY A 877 -60.58 20.39 12.53
N LEU A 878 -59.31 20.61 12.17
CA LEU A 878 -58.93 21.59 11.15
C LEU A 878 -58.96 20.99 9.73
N ILE A 879 -60.04 21.29 8.99
CA ILE A 879 -60.11 21.03 7.55
C ILE A 879 -59.42 22.20 6.83
N VAL A 880 -58.10 22.10 6.66
CA VAL A 880 -57.30 23.06 5.88
C VAL A 880 -57.21 22.58 4.44
N SER A 881 -57.63 23.40 3.48
CA SER A 881 -57.44 23.11 2.06
C SER A 881 -55.98 23.31 1.63
N HIS A 882 -55.54 22.67 0.53
CA HIS A 882 -54.17 22.75 0.03
C HIS A 882 -53.68 24.21 -0.17
N SER A 883 -54.54 25.09 -0.70
CA SER A 883 -54.25 26.52 -0.89
C SER A 883 -54.15 27.32 0.39
N GLU A 884 -54.83 26.88 1.45
CA GLU A 884 -54.78 27.52 2.77
C GLU A 884 -53.56 27.05 3.55
N ALA A 885 -53.17 25.78 3.44
CA ALA A 885 -52.00 25.23 4.12
C ALA A 885 -50.69 25.93 3.71
N LEU A 886 -50.50 26.21 2.41
CA LEU A 886 -49.34 26.97 1.92
C LEU A 886 -49.32 28.42 2.42
N LYS A 887 -50.49 29.05 2.62
CA LYS A 887 -50.60 30.42 3.14
C LYS A 887 -50.49 30.51 4.66
N LEU A 888 -50.85 29.44 5.36
CA LEU A 888 -50.80 29.35 6.82
C LEU A 888 -49.42 28.96 7.35
N LEU A 889 -48.59 28.28 6.55
CA LEU A 889 -47.23 27.90 6.94
C LEU A 889 -46.34 29.09 7.36
N PRO A 890 -46.24 30.21 6.60
CA PRO A 890 -45.47 31.38 7.01
C PRO A 890 -45.99 32.01 8.30
N VAL A 891 -47.32 32.03 8.46
CA VAL A 891 -48.00 32.60 9.64
C VAL A 891 -47.73 31.75 10.87
N ALA A 892 -47.83 30.42 10.76
CA ALA A 892 -47.53 29.50 11.84
C ALA A 892 -46.08 29.62 12.33
N THR A 893 -45.13 29.77 11.41
CA THR A 893 -43.71 29.96 11.74
C THR A 893 -43.43 31.33 12.36
N PHE A 894 -44.01 32.40 11.82
CA PHE A 894 -43.87 33.76 12.37
C PHE A 894 -44.38 33.86 13.81
N PHE A 895 -45.48 33.18 14.13
CA PHE A 895 -46.06 33.14 15.48
C PHE A 895 -45.59 31.96 16.35
N GLN A 896 -44.60 31.17 15.88
CA GLN A 896 -44.02 30.02 16.60
C GLN A 896 -45.04 28.93 17.03
N LEU A 897 -46.11 28.75 16.26
CA LEU A 897 -47.18 27.80 16.55
C LEU A 897 -46.84 26.39 16.05
N ARG A 898 -46.02 25.68 16.82
CA ARG A 898 -45.52 24.35 16.44
C ARG A 898 -46.64 23.35 16.09
N GLY A 899 -47.76 23.38 16.81
CA GLY A 899 -48.91 22.49 16.54
C GLY A 899 -49.62 22.78 15.20
N LEU A 900 -49.83 24.06 14.87
CA LEU A 900 -50.43 24.48 13.60
C LEU A 900 -49.47 24.25 12.43
N GLN A 901 -48.19 24.54 12.64
CA GLN A 901 -47.11 24.25 11.70
C GLN A 901 -47.12 22.75 11.35
N ARG A 902 -47.14 21.88 12.36
CA ARG A 902 -47.19 20.42 12.19
C ARG A 902 -48.42 19.93 11.42
N CYS A 903 -49.58 20.51 11.70
CA CYS A 903 -50.82 20.20 10.99
C CYS A 903 -50.72 20.59 9.49
N CYS A 904 -50.15 21.76 9.20
CA CYS A 904 -49.91 22.20 7.83
C CYS A 904 -48.90 21.27 7.12
N GLU A 905 -47.82 20.86 7.79
CA GLU A 905 -46.84 19.90 7.27
C GLU A 905 -47.49 18.55 6.92
N THR A 906 -48.31 18.00 7.82
CA THR A 906 -49.02 16.72 7.60
C THR A 906 -50.05 16.79 6.48
N LYS A 907 -50.75 17.92 6.30
CA LYS A 907 -51.70 18.08 5.19
C LYS A 907 -50.99 18.28 3.86
N LEU A 908 -49.90 19.04 3.84
CA LEU A 908 -49.10 19.24 2.63
C LEU A 908 -48.45 17.92 2.18
N SER A 909 -47.96 17.10 3.12
CA SER A 909 -47.36 15.80 2.79
C SER A 909 -48.34 14.81 2.15
N GLN A 910 -49.61 14.80 2.57
CA GLN A 910 -50.69 13.98 2.00
C GLN A 910 -51.09 14.40 0.56
N SER A 911 -50.77 15.64 0.16
CA SER A 911 -51.17 16.23 -1.13
C SER A 911 -50.03 16.32 -2.15
N LEU A 912 -48.89 15.68 -1.87
CA LEU A 912 -47.71 15.74 -2.72
C LEU A 912 -47.92 14.99 -4.03
N THR A 913 -47.62 15.67 -5.13
CA THR A 913 -47.58 15.10 -6.48
C THR A 913 -46.21 15.39 -7.09
N VAL A 914 -45.82 14.62 -8.10
CA VAL A 914 -44.59 14.87 -8.89
C VAL A 914 -44.57 16.31 -9.42
N ASN A 915 -45.75 16.88 -9.70
CA ASN A 915 -45.92 18.24 -10.22
C ASN A 915 -45.74 19.34 -9.16
N SER A 916 -46.22 19.13 -7.93
CA SER A 916 -46.29 20.16 -6.89
C SER A 916 -45.11 20.18 -5.91
N VAL A 917 -44.33 19.11 -5.81
CA VAL A 917 -43.30 18.93 -4.76
C VAL A 917 -42.21 20.00 -4.74
N VAL A 918 -41.72 20.46 -5.90
CA VAL A 918 -40.65 21.46 -5.99
C VAL A 918 -41.07 22.79 -5.36
N ASN A 919 -42.29 23.24 -5.65
CA ASN A 919 -42.85 24.49 -5.13
C ASN A 919 -43.14 24.38 -3.62
N ILE A 920 -43.64 23.23 -3.17
CA ILE A 920 -43.92 22.98 -1.75
C ILE A 920 -42.61 22.95 -0.95
N TYR A 921 -41.55 22.36 -1.49
CA TYR A 921 -40.23 22.32 -0.86
C TYR A 921 -39.61 23.71 -0.72
N GLN A 922 -39.64 24.52 -1.79
CA GLN A 922 -39.15 25.90 -1.74
C GLN A 922 -39.91 26.75 -0.70
N ALA A 923 -41.25 26.62 -0.66
CA ALA A 923 -42.06 27.29 0.34
C ALA A 923 -41.76 26.78 1.77
N ALA A 924 -41.58 25.49 1.96
CA ALA A 924 -41.23 24.91 3.26
C ALA A 924 -39.86 25.40 3.76
N LYS A 925 -38.87 25.48 2.86
CA LYS A 925 -37.51 25.96 3.18
C LYS A 925 -37.50 27.46 3.53
N LEU A 926 -38.25 28.28 2.79
CA LEU A 926 -38.41 29.72 3.07
C LEU A 926 -39.15 30.00 4.38
N HIS A 927 -40.03 29.09 4.81
CA HIS A 927 -40.92 29.29 5.96
C HIS A 927 -40.64 28.33 7.13
N GLY A 928 -39.43 27.74 7.21
CA GLY A 928 -38.98 27.00 8.39
C GLY A 928 -39.68 25.66 8.66
N GLY A 929 -40.30 25.04 7.65
CA GLY A 929 -40.97 23.72 7.74
C GLY A 929 -40.00 22.55 7.65
N ALA A 930 -39.15 22.35 8.66
CA ALA A 930 -38.03 21.39 8.62
C ALA A 930 -38.46 19.94 8.31
N GLU A 931 -39.65 19.55 8.73
CA GLU A 931 -40.08 18.15 8.67
C GLU A 931 -40.88 17.84 7.41
N LEU A 932 -41.59 18.84 6.89
CA LEU A 932 -42.07 18.81 5.51
C LEU A 932 -40.90 18.79 4.51
N CYS A 933 -39.80 19.50 4.79
CA CYS A 933 -38.57 19.40 4.00
C CYS A 933 -38.02 17.97 3.99
N ARG A 934 -37.84 17.34 5.17
CA ARG A 934 -37.41 15.93 5.27
C ARG A 934 -38.32 14.97 4.52
N PHE A 935 -39.64 15.19 4.58
CA PHE A 935 -40.60 14.38 3.83
C PHE A 935 -40.45 14.57 2.31
N CYS A 936 -40.32 15.82 1.85
CA CYS A 936 -40.10 16.13 0.44
C CYS A 936 -38.78 15.57 -0.07
N GLU A 937 -37.71 15.58 0.74
CA GLU A 937 -36.41 14.98 0.42
C GLU A 937 -36.51 13.47 0.20
N GLY A 938 -37.25 12.76 1.05
CA GLY A 938 -37.56 11.35 0.83
C GLY A 938 -38.37 11.09 -0.45
N PHE A 939 -39.35 11.96 -0.74
CA PHE A 939 -40.14 11.89 -1.97
C PHE A 939 -39.28 12.15 -3.23
N PHE A 940 -38.31 13.07 -3.14
CA PHE A 940 -37.36 13.37 -4.20
C PHE A 940 -36.50 12.14 -4.52
N LEU A 941 -35.94 11.47 -3.52
CA LEU A 941 -35.09 10.29 -3.73
C LEU A 941 -35.87 9.13 -4.37
N GLN A 942 -37.11 8.90 -3.96
CA GLN A 942 -37.92 7.80 -4.49
C GLN A 942 -38.39 8.00 -5.94
N ASN A 943 -38.65 9.26 -6.35
CA ASN A 943 -39.17 9.60 -7.68
C ASN A 943 -38.14 10.38 -8.53
N MET A 944 -36.86 10.23 -8.20
CA MET A 944 -35.78 11.03 -8.79
C MET A 944 -35.68 10.80 -10.31
N ASP A 945 -35.97 9.56 -10.75
CA ASP A 945 -36.00 9.15 -12.15
C ASP A 945 -36.99 9.97 -13.01
N ARG A 946 -38.16 10.30 -12.46
CA ARG A 946 -39.21 11.08 -13.12
C ARG A 946 -39.03 12.58 -12.93
N LEU A 947 -38.46 12.99 -11.80
CA LEU A 947 -38.27 14.41 -11.47
C LEU A 947 -37.12 15.03 -12.28
N LEU A 948 -36.08 14.27 -12.62
CA LEU A 948 -34.97 14.76 -13.45
C LEU A 948 -35.37 15.18 -14.86
N ASP A 949 -36.49 14.66 -15.38
CA ASP A 949 -37.02 15.07 -16.69
C ASP A 949 -37.58 16.51 -16.66
N ARG A 950 -37.68 17.13 -15.47
CA ARG A 950 -38.17 18.49 -15.28
C ARG A 950 -37.05 19.51 -15.06
N GLU A 951 -37.13 20.63 -15.76
CA GLU A 951 -36.15 21.72 -15.67
C GLU A 951 -36.11 22.44 -14.31
N ASP A 952 -37.25 22.53 -13.62
CA ASP A 952 -37.37 23.22 -12.33
C ASP A 952 -36.70 22.43 -11.19
N PHE A 953 -36.81 21.11 -11.23
CA PHE A 953 -36.08 20.22 -10.31
C PHE A 953 -34.58 20.17 -10.64
N HIS A 954 -34.22 20.12 -11.94
CA HIS A 954 -32.82 20.17 -12.37
C HIS A 954 -32.13 21.47 -11.93
N ARG A 955 -32.84 22.61 -12.02
CA ARG A 955 -32.37 23.91 -11.48
C ARG A 955 -32.25 23.91 -9.96
N LEU A 956 -33.15 23.25 -9.23
CA LEU A 956 -33.07 23.14 -7.78
C LEU A 956 -31.89 22.26 -7.32
N LEU A 957 -31.56 21.21 -8.08
CA LEU A 957 -30.47 20.28 -7.78
C LEU A 957 -29.07 20.84 -8.06
N LEU A 958 -28.88 21.48 -9.22
CA LEU A 958 -27.55 21.92 -9.72
C LEU A 958 -27.37 23.45 -9.68
N GLY A 959 -28.41 24.21 -9.37
CA GLY A 959 -28.39 25.67 -9.35
C GLY A 959 -27.75 26.22 -8.08
N GLY A 960 -26.43 26.42 -8.12
CA GLY A 960 -25.67 27.21 -7.15
C GLY A 960 -25.29 28.63 -7.62
N VAL A 961 -25.66 29.07 -8.83
CA VAL A 961 -25.30 30.43 -9.32
C VAL A 961 -26.48 31.02 -10.11
N GLY A 962 -27.20 31.95 -9.49
CA GLY A 962 -28.32 32.65 -10.13
C GLY A 962 -29.34 33.21 -9.15
N GLN A 963 -28.90 33.80 -8.05
CA GLN A 963 -29.75 34.60 -7.17
C GLN A 963 -29.91 36.01 -7.76
N GLU A 964 -30.38 36.11 -8.99
CA GLU A 964 -30.91 37.34 -9.57
C GLU A 964 -32.18 36.96 -10.34
N LEU A 965 -33.27 37.65 -10.02
CA LEU A 965 -34.67 37.42 -10.48
C LEU A 965 -35.47 36.48 -9.58
N LEU A 966 -35.72 36.91 -8.33
CA LEU A 966 -37.08 37.23 -7.84
C LEU A 966 -36.99 37.72 -6.37
N CYS A 967 -37.27 39.02 -6.19
CA CYS A 967 -37.42 39.80 -4.94
C CYS A 967 -36.12 40.37 -4.30
N PRO A 968 -35.93 41.71 -4.31
CA PRO A 968 -35.02 42.39 -3.38
C PRO A 968 -35.70 42.48 -2.00
N GLU A 969 -34.92 42.55 -0.91
CA GLU A 969 -35.37 42.69 0.49
C GLU A 969 -35.41 41.45 1.39
N VAL A 970 -34.41 40.55 1.27
CA VAL A 970 -33.96 39.78 2.45
C VAL A 970 -32.44 39.90 2.53
N GLY A 971 -31.94 40.36 3.67
CA GLY A 971 -30.52 40.63 3.92
C GLY A 971 -29.64 39.36 3.88
N PRO A 972 -28.31 39.53 4.03
CA PRO A 972 -27.35 38.44 3.90
C PRO A 972 -27.40 37.58 5.16
N GLN A 973 -28.26 36.57 5.17
CA GLN A 973 -28.24 35.50 6.17
C GLN A 973 -28.20 34.16 5.44
N ASP A 974 -27.26 33.33 5.87
CA ASP A 974 -27.01 31.93 5.48
C ASP A 974 -26.18 31.68 4.21
N GLN A 975 -24.90 32.07 4.23
CA GLN A 975 -23.87 31.45 3.40
C GLN A 975 -23.51 30.00 3.82
N ASP A 976 -24.06 29.50 4.94
CA ASP A 976 -23.72 28.19 5.53
C ASP A 976 -24.80 27.10 5.38
N SER A 977 -25.88 27.33 4.61
CA SER A 977 -26.90 26.27 4.43
C SER A 977 -26.37 25.15 3.51
N PRO A 978 -26.39 23.87 3.93
CA PRO A 978 -25.90 22.78 3.10
C PRO A 978 -26.73 22.70 1.80
N GLY A 979 -26.04 22.61 0.66
CA GLY A 979 -26.68 22.44 -0.65
C GLY A 979 -27.61 21.22 -0.67
N LEU A 980 -28.69 21.28 -1.47
CA LEU A 980 -29.73 20.24 -1.51
C LEU A 980 -29.14 18.83 -1.73
N LEU A 981 -28.10 18.70 -2.55
CA LEU A 981 -27.41 17.43 -2.78
C LEU A 981 -26.87 16.79 -1.50
N ARG A 982 -26.20 17.57 -0.63
CA ARG A 982 -25.68 17.08 0.66
C ARG A 982 -26.80 16.67 1.61
N VAL A 983 -27.94 17.35 1.53
CA VAL A 983 -29.12 17.01 2.34
C VAL A 983 -29.74 15.71 1.85
N LEU A 984 -29.88 15.53 0.53
CA LEU A 984 -30.36 14.29 -0.08
C LEU A 984 -29.43 13.11 0.21
N GLU A 985 -28.12 13.33 0.16
CA GLU A 985 -27.09 12.36 0.54
C GLU A 985 -27.29 11.88 1.99
N ALA A 986 -27.38 12.81 2.94
CA ALA A 986 -27.60 12.48 4.36
C ALA A 986 -28.93 11.74 4.59
N THR A 987 -30.00 12.16 3.90
CA THR A 987 -31.31 11.52 3.99
C THR A 987 -31.29 10.08 3.43
N LEU A 988 -30.57 9.83 2.32
CA LEU A 988 -30.39 8.49 1.77
C LEU A 988 -29.57 7.59 2.71
N ILE A 989 -28.46 8.11 3.24
CA ILE A 989 -27.61 7.38 4.21
C ILE A 989 -28.42 6.97 5.44
N HIS A 990 -29.19 7.92 6.02
CA HIS A 990 -30.04 7.64 7.17
C HIS A 990 -31.11 6.58 6.86
N ARG A 991 -31.73 6.62 5.67
CA ARG A 991 -32.70 5.60 5.25
C ARG A 991 -32.05 4.22 5.12
N LEU A 992 -30.90 4.12 4.46
CA LEU A 992 -30.20 2.84 4.29
C LEU A 992 -29.75 2.26 5.65
N TYR A 993 -29.25 3.10 6.56
CA TYR A 993 -28.90 2.72 7.93
C TYR A 993 -30.09 2.19 8.75
N THR A 994 -31.27 2.78 8.56
CA THR A 994 -32.49 2.32 9.24
C THR A 994 -33.02 1.00 8.68
N LEU A 995 -32.96 0.80 7.36
CA LEU A 995 -33.50 -0.38 6.67
C LEU A 995 -32.63 -1.63 6.80
N HIS A 996 -31.31 -1.50 6.74
CA HIS A 996 -30.39 -2.64 6.67
C HIS A 996 -29.58 -2.77 7.97
N SER A 997 -29.75 -3.89 8.68
CA SER A 997 -29.01 -4.17 9.92
C SER A 997 -27.51 -4.33 9.69
N ALA A 998 -27.10 -4.86 8.53
CA ALA A 998 -25.70 -5.02 8.13
C ALA A 998 -24.95 -3.68 7.98
N CYS A 999 -25.67 -2.57 7.82
CA CYS A 999 -25.09 -1.22 7.79
C CYS A 999 -24.90 -0.59 9.19
N ARG A 1000 -25.31 -1.27 10.27
CA ARG A 1000 -25.21 -0.76 11.64
C ARG A 1000 -23.93 -1.17 12.37
N GLU A 1001 -23.25 -2.20 11.88
CA GLU A 1001 -21.92 -2.66 12.31
C GLU A 1001 -20.81 -1.82 11.68
#